data_AF-A0A8H5NPQ7-F1
#
_entry.id   AF-A0A8H5NPQ7-F1
#
_cell.length_a   1.000
_cell.length_b   1.000
_cell.length_c   1.000
_cell.angle_alpha   90.00
_cell.angle_beta   90.00
_cell.angle_gamma   90.00
#
_symmetry.space_group_name_H-M   'P 1'
#
loop_
_entity.id
_entity.type
_entity.pdbx_description
1 polymer ?
#
loop_
_entity_poly.entity_id
_entity_poly.type
_entity_poly.pdbx_seq_one_letter_code
_entity_poly.pdbx_strand_id
1 'polypeptide(L)'
;MRFLSTSISEPRLGAGGIIAALLLTLNRFSLAYQLDPNSTSELHRETVAEPLGSIKSIAKSIAKDMVGMYHGDEPGQTPGLLPDPYYWWYAGAFMGTLVDYWAYTGDSQYVEITKQALLFQVGDHDDYMPINQTRTEGNDDQGFWGLTVMSAAEYNFPHPAEDQPQWLGLAQAVFNTQAARWDTEHCNGGLRWQIFQWNRGYDYKNTISQACFFALGARLALFTGNSSYADWADRTWDWMEAVEFIDPKSWYVYDGAHIGNNCTKLVPYQFSYNAGGMILGAAAMYNFTESQVWKDRLDNLLVGAKVFFSGPEKNIMTEVACEPVKLCNLDQKSFKAYLSRWLAVTTQWAPHTRDTIMPLLRASAVAATDKCTGGDNNRMCSLYWTKDKFEGEVSIGQQMAALEVTLACMIQDRPAPLTKDTGGTSKANPGGGAEDVGRTTPDLDYKPLPAGDKAGAAIITILILAGLLAGMFWIFFDETSDSGPIDQFRSFGSSAAAVVAALAAGGGAAAVLGHKKDKRDTNEKNAAVFATSSNGSSQENTNSPDTNDAPAGVTNQSQGQHRRVSSMPLGWPQNPAMRGSTLYDSDGIYPASASARQSRGDWAVGGIGESSSAAGSSAGGNRSYTQQENATGDTTPGTEEPGLSHDTNSKSAAHNAEVGVSQREAPGAIGVAQ
;
A
#
# COMPACT_ATOMS: atom_id res chain seq x y z
N MET A 1 30.75 -10.50 87.22
CA MET A 1 29.51 -11.30 87.37
C MET A 1 28.38 -10.37 87.81
N ARG A 2 27.13 -10.68 87.40
CA ARG A 2 25.83 -10.21 87.98
C ARG A 2 25.62 -8.71 88.29
N PHE A 3 24.89 -8.04 87.38
CA PHE A 3 23.63 -7.31 87.61
C PHE A 3 23.43 -6.42 88.86
N LEU A 4 23.14 -5.12 88.66
CA LEU A 4 21.77 -4.55 88.73
C LEU A 4 21.71 -3.02 88.42
N SER A 5 20.60 -2.58 87.78
CA SER A 5 19.86 -1.29 87.92
C SER A 5 20.62 0.06 88.11
N THR A 6 20.35 1.18 87.41
CA THR A 6 19.23 1.67 86.55
C THR A 6 19.81 2.58 85.41
N SER A 7 19.11 3.38 84.57
CA SER A 7 17.69 3.82 84.54
C SER A 7 17.14 4.27 83.17
N ILE A 8 15.84 4.54 83.23
CA ILE A 8 14.84 5.10 82.30
C ILE A 8 15.30 6.28 81.41
N SER A 9 15.05 6.17 80.10
CA SER A 9 14.32 7.20 79.32
C SER A 9 13.71 6.64 78.01
N GLU A 10 12.39 6.81 77.87
CA GLU A 10 11.69 6.88 76.58
C GLU A 10 11.89 8.30 75.98
N PRO A 11 11.58 8.62 74.69
CA PRO A 11 10.52 8.01 73.87
C PRO A 11 10.69 7.94 72.33
N ARG A 12 9.60 7.53 71.67
CA ARG A 12 9.15 7.79 70.27
C ARG A 12 9.46 6.75 69.18
N LEU A 13 8.39 6.37 68.48
CA LEU A 13 8.40 5.65 67.21
C LEU A 13 9.10 6.51 66.14
N GLY A 14 10.10 5.94 65.47
CA GLY A 14 10.70 6.53 64.26
C GLY A 14 10.03 6.00 63.00
N ALA A 15 9.57 6.90 62.11
CA ALA A 15 8.80 6.56 60.90
C ALA A 15 9.64 5.97 59.74
N GLY A 16 10.68 5.18 60.04
CA GLY A 16 11.63 4.65 59.04
C GLY A 16 11.26 3.32 58.38
N GLY A 17 10.35 2.53 58.97
CA GLY A 17 10.14 1.12 58.59
C GLY A 17 9.09 0.83 57.51
N ILE A 18 8.20 1.77 57.19
CA ILE A 18 6.98 1.48 56.39
C ILE A 18 7.09 1.96 54.94
N ILE A 19 7.90 2.97 54.64
CA ILE A 19 8.03 3.55 53.29
C ILE A 19 8.77 2.61 52.32
N ALA A 20 9.73 1.82 52.82
CA ALA A 20 10.50 0.87 52.00
C ALA A 20 9.65 -0.28 51.40
N ALA A 21 8.51 -0.62 52.03
CA ALA A 21 7.63 -1.69 51.56
C ALA A 21 6.56 -1.23 50.54
N LEU A 22 6.37 0.09 50.38
CA LEU A 22 5.39 0.69 49.46
C LEU A 22 5.99 1.14 48.11
N LEU A 23 7.33 1.09 47.98
CA LEU A 23 8.04 1.56 46.77
C LEU A 23 8.51 0.43 45.83
N LEU A 24 8.23 -0.83 46.15
CA LEU A 24 8.58 -2.01 45.32
C LEU A 24 7.37 -2.83 44.86
N THR A 25 6.15 -2.36 45.14
CA THR A 25 4.89 -3.01 44.75
C THR A 25 3.93 -2.04 44.04
N LEU A 26 4.47 -1.07 43.30
CA LEU A 26 3.78 -0.53 42.12
C LEU A 26 3.71 -1.64 41.06
N ASN A 27 2.75 -2.54 41.27
CA ASN A 27 2.37 -3.58 40.35
C ASN A 27 2.03 -2.92 39.02
N ARG A 28 2.81 -3.18 37.96
CA ARG A 28 2.55 -2.63 36.63
C ARG A 28 1.36 -3.35 35.99
N PHE A 29 0.17 -3.08 36.52
CA PHE A 29 -1.06 -3.13 35.76
C PHE A 29 -0.91 -2.15 34.60
N SER A 30 -0.37 -2.66 33.48
CA SER A 30 -0.27 -1.92 32.23
C SER A 30 -1.68 -1.87 31.66
N LEU A 31 -2.44 -0.86 32.12
CA LEU A 31 -3.69 -0.47 31.51
C LEU A 31 -3.40 -0.09 30.04
N ALA A 32 -4.36 -0.35 29.15
CA ALA A 32 -4.26 0.06 27.77
C ALA A 32 -4.04 1.57 27.63
N TYR A 33 -3.51 2.02 26.49
CA TYR A 33 -3.33 3.44 26.23
C TYR A 33 -4.69 4.15 26.18
N GLN A 34 -4.97 4.96 27.20
CA GLN A 34 -6.10 5.88 27.22
C GLN A 34 -5.75 7.11 26.38
N LEU A 35 -5.98 7.01 25.08
CA LEU A 35 -5.82 8.10 24.12
C LEU A 35 -6.94 9.13 24.28
N ASP A 36 -6.58 10.39 24.46
CA ASP A 36 -7.47 11.50 24.11
C ASP A 36 -7.13 11.96 22.66
N PRO A 37 -8.00 11.69 21.67
CA PRO A 37 -7.75 12.01 20.26
C PRO A 37 -7.90 13.52 19.94
N ASN A 38 -8.08 14.36 20.96
CA ASN A 38 -8.04 15.83 20.90
C ASN A 38 -6.86 16.41 21.69
N SER A 39 -6.06 15.58 22.37
CA SER A 39 -4.92 16.01 23.17
C SER A 39 -3.66 16.14 22.31
N THR A 40 -3.66 17.19 21.47
CA THR A 40 -2.50 17.67 20.74
C THR A 40 -1.77 18.71 21.59
N SER A 41 -0.45 18.57 21.76
CA SER A 41 0.29 19.24 22.84
C SER A 41 0.64 20.71 22.60
N GLU A 42 -0.11 21.41 21.73
CA GLU A 42 0.11 22.82 21.41
C GLU A 42 -0.60 23.78 22.38
N LEU A 43 -0.17 23.76 23.63
CA LEU A 43 -0.20 24.96 24.46
C LEU A 43 1.24 25.42 24.69
N HIS A 44 1.63 26.52 24.04
CA HIS A 44 2.99 27.08 24.08
C HIS A 44 3.46 27.44 25.51
N ARG A 45 3.98 26.46 26.25
CA ARG A 45 4.70 26.68 27.51
C ARG A 45 5.71 25.56 27.78
N GLU A 46 6.98 25.91 27.61
CA GLU A 46 8.20 25.08 27.69
C GLU A 46 8.48 24.42 29.06
N THR A 47 7.50 24.39 29.97
CA THR A 47 7.66 24.04 31.39
C THR A 47 6.56 23.11 31.93
N VAL A 48 5.77 22.48 31.05
CA VAL A 48 4.76 21.48 31.44
C VAL A 48 5.14 20.14 30.82
N ALA A 49 5.16 19.08 31.63
CA ALA A 49 5.42 17.74 31.12
C ALA A 49 4.26 17.25 30.23
N GLU A 50 4.57 16.62 29.11
CA GLU A 50 3.60 15.98 28.20
C GLU A 50 2.60 15.11 29.00
N PRO A 51 1.28 15.36 28.89
CA PRO A 51 0.28 14.59 29.61
C PRO A 51 0.33 13.11 29.26
N LEU A 52 0.26 12.23 30.27
CA LEU A 52 0.07 10.79 30.06
C LEU A 52 -1.26 10.58 29.33
N GLY A 53 -1.21 10.10 28.09
CA GLY A 53 -2.38 9.94 27.23
C GLY A 53 -2.50 10.96 26.08
N SER A 54 -1.59 11.93 25.98
CA SER A 54 -1.49 12.80 24.79
C SER A 54 -1.14 11.97 23.55
N ILE A 55 -1.61 12.38 22.37
CA ILE A 55 -1.33 11.72 21.09
C ILE A 55 0.18 11.49 20.91
N LYS A 56 0.99 12.50 21.22
CA LYS A 56 2.46 12.47 21.11
C LYS A 56 3.10 11.53 22.15
N SER A 57 2.57 11.44 23.37
CA SER A 57 3.08 10.51 24.39
C SER A 57 2.85 9.03 24.03
N ILE A 58 1.70 8.72 23.44
CA ILE A 58 1.37 7.36 22.99
C ILE A 58 2.12 7.03 21.70
N ALA A 59 2.13 7.93 20.72
CA ALA A 59 2.89 7.76 19.47
C ALA A 59 4.38 7.52 19.75
N LYS A 60 5.04 8.29 20.63
CA LYS A 60 6.45 8.05 21.02
C LYS A 60 6.67 6.71 21.71
N SER A 61 5.66 6.18 22.39
CA SER A 61 5.72 4.84 22.99
C SER A 61 5.61 3.74 21.93
N ILE A 62 4.58 3.78 21.07
CA ILE A 62 4.40 2.81 19.98
C ILE A 62 5.58 2.85 19.01
N ALA A 63 6.06 4.04 18.62
CA ALA A 63 7.25 4.19 17.78
C ALA A 63 8.51 3.59 18.42
N LYS A 64 8.68 3.69 19.75
CA LYS A 64 9.79 3.04 20.46
C LYS A 64 9.71 1.52 20.42
N ASP A 65 8.54 0.96 20.71
CA ASP A 65 8.36 -0.49 20.72
C ASP A 65 8.34 -1.06 19.27
N MET A 66 7.99 -0.24 18.27
CA MET A 66 8.11 -0.54 16.83
C MET A 66 9.56 -0.55 16.34
N VAL A 67 10.35 0.49 16.62
CA VAL A 67 11.77 0.57 16.23
C VAL A 67 12.61 -0.45 17.01
N GLY A 68 12.17 -0.88 18.20
CA GLY A 68 12.76 -2.01 18.93
C GLY A 68 12.68 -3.38 18.23
N MET A 69 12.06 -3.47 17.05
CA MET A 69 12.07 -4.65 16.17
C MET A 69 12.88 -4.44 14.88
N TYR A 70 13.51 -3.28 14.70
CA TYR A 70 14.45 -3.00 13.62
C TYR A 70 15.88 -3.20 14.12
N HIS A 71 16.69 -3.84 13.28
CA HIS A 71 18.10 -4.13 13.56
C HIS A 71 19.02 -3.74 12.39
N GLY A 72 18.49 -3.12 11.32
CA GLY A 72 19.26 -2.86 10.10
C GLY A 72 20.41 -1.85 10.27
N ASP A 73 20.39 -1.05 11.34
CA ASP A 73 21.46 -0.15 11.76
C ASP A 73 22.54 -0.82 12.64
N GLU A 74 22.35 -2.08 13.06
CA GLU A 74 23.34 -2.80 13.87
C GLU A 74 24.57 -3.23 13.06
N PRO A 75 25.78 -3.29 13.67
CA PRO A 75 27.01 -3.70 12.98
C PRO A 75 26.93 -5.11 12.37
N GLY A 76 26.99 -5.17 11.03
CA GLY A 76 26.91 -6.41 10.26
C GLY A 76 25.51 -6.73 9.70
N GLN A 77 24.51 -5.92 10.02
CA GLN A 77 23.19 -5.95 9.38
C GLN A 77 23.16 -5.04 8.14
N THR A 78 22.01 -5.01 7.45
CA THR A 78 21.82 -4.22 6.22
C THR A 78 20.82 -3.08 6.48
N PRO A 79 21.24 -1.81 6.40
CA PRO A 79 20.35 -0.67 6.62
C PRO A 79 19.19 -0.66 5.63
N GLY A 80 17.98 -0.40 6.13
CA GLY A 80 16.77 -0.44 5.30
C GLY A 80 16.26 -1.84 4.97
N LEU A 81 16.76 -2.89 5.62
CA LEU A 81 16.06 -4.18 5.68
C LEU A 81 15.42 -4.40 7.06
N LEU A 82 14.23 -4.98 7.06
CA LEU A 82 13.62 -5.60 8.24
C LEU A 82 14.12 -7.05 8.37
N PRO A 83 14.07 -7.68 9.56
CA PRO A 83 14.43 -9.10 9.71
C PRO A 83 13.50 -10.04 8.92
N ASP A 84 13.90 -11.29 8.71
CA ASP A 84 12.99 -12.31 8.18
C ASP A 84 11.73 -12.43 9.07
N PRO A 85 10.52 -12.60 8.50
CA PRO A 85 10.21 -12.82 7.08
C PRO A 85 9.65 -11.58 6.36
N TYR A 86 10.01 -10.36 6.76
CA TYR A 86 9.48 -9.13 6.14
C TYR A 86 10.09 -8.89 4.74
N TYR A 87 9.23 -8.59 3.75
CA TYR A 87 9.66 -8.24 2.40
C TYR A 87 10.27 -6.83 2.32
N TRP A 88 11.08 -6.58 1.29
CA TRP A 88 11.86 -5.36 1.12
C TRP A 88 11.01 -4.07 1.10
N TRP A 89 9.87 -4.05 0.38
CA TRP A 89 8.95 -2.91 0.36
C TRP A 89 8.43 -2.50 1.75
N TYR A 90 8.27 -3.49 2.64
CA TYR A 90 7.76 -3.32 3.99
C TYR A 90 8.73 -2.48 4.83
N ALA A 91 10.02 -2.56 4.54
CA ALA A 91 11.03 -1.68 5.13
C ALA A 91 10.90 -0.24 4.60
N GLY A 92 10.64 -0.03 3.31
CA GLY A 92 10.36 1.29 2.74
C GLY A 92 9.12 1.95 3.35
N ALA A 93 8.08 1.16 3.60
CA ALA A 93 6.86 1.59 4.28
C ALA A 93 7.07 1.86 5.79
N PHE A 94 7.93 1.09 6.46
CA PHE A 94 8.39 1.36 7.82
C PHE A 94 9.19 2.67 7.91
N MET A 95 10.11 2.93 6.97
CA MET A 95 10.84 4.20 6.93
C MET A 95 9.90 5.38 6.67
N GLY A 96 8.86 5.20 5.83
CA GLY A 96 7.78 6.18 5.69
C GLY A 96 7.09 6.51 7.01
N THR A 97 6.80 5.48 7.81
CA THR A 97 6.21 5.63 9.17
C THR A 97 7.10 6.47 10.10
N LEU A 98 8.42 6.40 9.94
CA LEU A 98 9.36 7.22 10.71
C LEU A 98 9.50 8.66 10.18
N VAL A 99 9.32 8.87 8.87
CA VAL A 99 9.17 10.21 8.26
C VAL A 99 7.91 10.90 8.78
N ASP A 100 6.76 10.22 8.73
CA ASP A 100 5.48 10.74 9.23
C ASP A 100 5.52 10.99 10.75
N TYR A 101 6.12 10.06 11.53
CA TYR A 101 6.37 10.25 12.97
C TYR A 101 7.20 11.50 13.27
N TRP A 102 8.30 11.72 12.54
CA TRP A 102 9.12 12.92 12.70
C TRP A 102 8.33 14.18 12.36
N ALA A 103 7.64 14.20 11.22
CA ALA A 103 6.91 15.36 10.74
C ALA A 103 5.78 15.79 11.71
N TYR A 104 5.07 14.82 12.30
CA TYR A 104 3.92 15.12 13.15
C TYR A 104 4.30 15.31 14.63
N THR A 105 5.39 14.70 15.13
CA THR A 105 5.80 14.86 16.54
C THR A 105 6.91 15.89 16.76
N GLY A 106 7.73 16.17 15.75
CA GLY A 106 8.98 16.93 15.87
C GLY A 106 10.12 16.17 16.57
N ASP A 107 9.96 14.88 16.84
CA ASP A 107 10.95 14.06 17.55
C ASP A 107 12.00 13.51 16.58
N SER A 108 13.22 14.06 16.63
CA SER A 108 14.31 13.72 15.71
C SER A 108 15.04 12.40 16.02
N GLN A 109 14.63 11.67 17.07
CA GLN A 109 15.35 10.49 17.59
C GLN A 109 15.59 9.38 16.56
N TYR A 110 14.77 9.29 15.51
CA TYR A 110 14.87 8.26 14.46
C TYR A 110 15.31 8.78 13.09
N VAL A 111 15.64 10.08 12.96
CA VAL A 111 15.98 10.70 11.67
C VAL A 111 17.18 10.01 11.01
N GLU A 112 18.27 9.80 11.75
CA GLU A 112 19.51 9.30 11.15
C GLU A 112 19.39 7.84 10.68
N ILE A 113 18.76 6.94 11.45
CA ILE A 113 18.53 5.55 11.02
C ILE A 113 17.60 5.48 9.79
N THR A 114 16.61 6.37 9.72
CA THR A 114 15.66 6.46 8.60
C THR A 114 16.37 6.97 7.35
N LYS A 115 17.16 8.05 7.48
CA LYS A 115 17.97 8.61 6.39
C LYS A 115 19.01 7.60 5.87
N GLN A 116 19.69 6.90 6.77
CA GLN A 116 20.64 5.83 6.42
C GLN A 116 19.95 4.70 5.65
N ALA A 117 18.81 4.21 6.15
CA ALA A 117 18.03 3.17 5.51
C ALA A 117 17.52 3.56 4.11
N LEU A 118 16.97 4.77 3.97
CA LEU A 118 16.48 5.30 2.70
C LEU A 118 17.60 5.40 1.66
N LEU A 119 18.78 5.88 2.06
CA LEU A 119 19.93 6.06 1.16
C LEU A 119 20.66 4.74 0.84
N PHE A 120 20.60 3.73 1.71
CA PHE A 120 21.24 2.44 1.45
C PHE A 120 20.50 1.60 0.39
N GLN A 121 19.18 1.79 0.24
CA GLN A 121 18.33 0.96 -0.63
C GLN A 121 18.06 1.58 -2.02
N VAL A 122 18.70 2.70 -2.38
CA VAL A 122 18.43 3.44 -3.64
C VAL A 122 18.84 2.70 -4.93
N GLY A 123 19.67 1.65 -4.83
CA GLY A 123 20.21 0.95 -6.00
C GLY A 123 21.37 1.70 -6.67
N ASP A 124 21.98 1.09 -7.68
CA ASP A 124 23.19 1.64 -8.32
C ASP A 124 22.90 2.84 -9.27
N HIS A 125 21.63 3.19 -9.50
CA HIS A 125 21.19 4.27 -10.40
C HIS A 125 20.18 5.25 -9.75
N ASP A 126 20.14 5.32 -8.42
CA ASP A 126 19.24 6.20 -7.64
C ASP A 126 17.74 6.04 -8.03
N ASP A 127 17.31 4.81 -8.27
CA ASP A 127 16.01 4.42 -8.86
C ASP A 127 15.11 3.57 -7.94
N TYR A 128 15.62 3.18 -6.76
CA TYR A 128 15.07 2.12 -5.90
C TYR A 128 14.89 0.77 -6.62
N MET A 129 15.85 0.38 -7.47
CA MET A 129 15.94 -0.97 -8.03
C MET A 129 17.24 -1.69 -7.63
N PRO A 130 17.53 -1.88 -6.32
CA PRO A 130 18.75 -2.51 -5.86
C PRO A 130 18.81 -3.99 -6.27
N ILE A 131 19.86 -4.36 -7.01
CA ILE A 131 20.02 -5.66 -7.70
C ILE A 131 19.77 -6.92 -6.84
N ASN A 132 20.00 -6.82 -5.52
CA ASN A 132 19.76 -7.89 -4.55
C ASN A 132 18.26 -8.23 -4.34
N GLN A 133 17.34 -7.33 -4.69
CA GLN A 133 15.89 -7.48 -4.46
C GLN A 133 15.10 -7.97 -5.67
N THR A 134 15.76 -8.05 -6.83
CA THR A 134 15.22 -8.44 -8.15
C THR A 134 14.37 -9.72 -8.17
N ARG A 135 14.53 -10.64 -7.20
CA ARG A 135 13.74 -11.87 -7.05
C ARG A 135 12.30 -11.65 -6.55
N THR A 136 12.02 -10.50 -5.94
CA THR A 136 10.72 -10.16 -5.32
C THR A 136 10.13 -8.84 -5.84
N GLU A 137 10.93 -8.05 -6.55
CA GLU A 137 10.66 -6.65 -6.89
C GLU A 137 9.45 -6.43 -7.84
N GLY A 138 8.38 -5.86 -7.27
CA GLY A 138 7.25 -5.28 -7.99
C GLY A 138 7.30 -3.76 -8.16
N ASN A 139 6.40 -3.26 -9.02
CA ASN A 139 6.17 -1.83 -9.21
C ASN A 139 5.51 -1.21 -7.96
N ASP A 140 4.76 -2.00 -7.20
CA ASP A 140 4.32 -1.70 -5.84
C ASP A 140 5.48 -1.69 -4.85
N ASP A 141 6.40 -2.67 -4.89
CA ASP A 141 7.58 -2.68 -4.00
C ASP A 141 8.40 -1.38 -4.14
N GLN A 142 8.83 -1.08 -5.36
CA GLN A 142 9.56 0.15 -5.71
C GLN A 142 8.69 1.40 -5.41
N GLY A 143 7.39 1.30 -5.68
CA GLY A 143 6.42 2.38 -5.46
C GLY A 143 6.29 2.80 -4.00
N PHE A 144 6.38 1.87 -3.04
CA PHE A 144 6.37 2.20 -1.62
C PHE A 144 7.60 3.02 -1.19
N TRP A 145 8.80 2.69 -1.69
CA TRP A 145 9.98 3.52 -1.46
C TRP A 145 9.83 4.91 -2.10
N GLY A 146 9.35 4.98 -3.35
CA GLY A 146 9.05 6.23 -4.05
C GLY A 146 8.05 7.13 -3.31
N LEU A 147 6.96 6.56 -2.80
CA LEU A 147 5.97 7.29 -1.98
C LEU A 147 6.55 7.78 -0.65
N THR A 148 7.45 7.02 -0.02
CA THR A 148 8.15 7.41 1.20
C THR A 148 9.11 8.59 0.97
N VAL A 149 9.95 8.56 -0.08
CA VAL A 149 10.83 9.71 -0.38
C VAL A 149 10.05 10.91 -0.89
N MET A 150 8.90 10.72 -1.54
CA MET A 150 7.98 11.81 -1.85
C MET A 150 7.45 12.47 -0.56
N SER A 151 7.13 11.71 0.49
CA SER A 151 6.79 12.27 1.81
C SER A 151 7.98 12.98 2.46
N ALA A 152 9.19 12.44 2.31
CA ALA A 152 10.40 13.08 2.83
C ALA A 152 10.69 14.43 2.16
N ALA A 153 10.42 14.57 0.85
CA ALA A 153 10.46 15.85 0.14
C ALA A 153 9.35 16.81 0.60
N GLU A 154 8.11 16.31 0.71
CA GLU A 154 6.92 17.07 1.12
C GLU A 154 7.00 17.63 2.54
N TYR A 155 7.66 16.96 3.49
CA TYR A 155 7.79 17.47 4.87
C TYR A 155 9.12 18.18 5.17
N ASN A 156 10.00 18.37 4.17
CA ASN A 156 11.40 18.79 4.39
C ASN A 156 12.12 17.87 5.41
N PHE A 157 11.91 16.56 5.33
CA PHE A 157 12.62 15.59 6.16
C PHE A 157 14.14 15.75 5.96
N PRO A 158 14.97 15.75 7.02
CA PRO A 158 16.35 16.21 6.96
C PRO A 158 17.16 15.62 5.80
N HIS A 159 17.62 16.50 4.92
CA HIS A 159 18.13 16.13 3.60
C HIS A 159 19.43 15.30 3.66
N PRO A 160 19.69 14.47 2.64
CA PRO A 160 21.00 13.85 2.40
C PRO A 160 22.10 14.90 2.14
N ALA A 161 23.36 14.48 2.19
CA ALA A 161 24.48 15.35 1.83
C ALA A 161 24.35 15.86 0.38
N GLU A 162 25.00 16.99 0.04
CA GLU A 162 24.79 17.64 -1.26
C GLU A 162 25.25 16.83 -2.47
N ASP A 163 26.11 15.85 -2.26
CA ASP A 163 26.65 14.86 -3.19
C ASP A 163 25.85 13.53 -3.21
N GLN A 164 24.82 13.40 -2.37
CA GLN A 164 23.94 12.24 -2.31
C GLN A 164 22.59 12.51 -3.02
N PRO A 165 21.93 11.46 -3.56
CA PRO A 165 20.61 11.59 -4.17
C PRO A 165 19.59 12.17 -3.19
N GLN A 166 18.78 13.10 -3.68
CA GLN A 166 17.86 13.91 -2.87
C GLN A 166 16.44 13.36 -2.99
N TRP A 167 15.64 13.47 -1.91
CA TRP A 167 14.31 12.85 -1.80
C TRP A 167 13.38 13.09 -3.00
N LEU A 168 13.31 14.32 -3.52
CA LEU A 168 12.50 14.64 -4.70
C LEU A 168 13.08 14.02 -5.99
N GLY A 169 14.40 13.98 -6.14
CA GLY A 169 15.06 13.32 -7.26
C GLY A 169 14.83 11.80 -7.29
N LEU A 170 14.87 11.15 -6.12
CA LEU A 170 14.54 9.72 -5.96
C LEU A 170 13.06 9.44 -6.28
N ALA A 171 12.14 10.30 -5.82
CA ALA A 171 10.72 10.22 -6.17
C ALA A 171 10.50 10.34 -7.70
N GLN A 172 11.24 11.24 -8.36
CA GLN A 172 11.20 11.40 -9.81
C GLN A 172 11.81 10.19 -10.56
N ALA A 173 12.84 9.55 -10.02
CA ALA A 173 13.44 8.35 -10.61
C ALA A 173 12.50 7.14 -10.56
N VAL A 174 11.85 6.88 -9.43
CA VAL A 174 10.82 5.82 -9.32
C VAL A 174 9.68 6.07 -10.30
N PHE A 175 9.19 7.32 -10.40
CA PHE A 175 8.15 7.66 -11.37
C PHE A 175 8.60 7.45 -12.83
N ASN A 176 9.79 7.94 -13.20
CA ASN A 176 10.29 7.87 -14.57
C ASN A 176 10.50 6.42 -15.03
N THR A 177 11.08 5.58 -14.18
CA THR A 177 11.31 4.15 -14.48
C THR A 177 9.98 3.38 -14.56
N GLN A 178 9.00 3.67 -13.70
CA GLN A 178 7.65 3.08 -13.79
C GLN A 178 6.88 3.53 -15.04
N ALA A 179 6.91 4.82 -15.38
CA ALA A 179 6.24 5.35 -16.58
C ALA A 179 6.72 4.66 -17.87
N ALA A 180 7.99 4.25 -17.92
CA ALA A 180 8.56 3.50 -19.03
C ALA A 180 8.11 2.03 -19.09
N ARG A 181 7.65 1.44 -17.97
CA ARG A 181 7.13 0.05 -17.89
C ARG A 181 5.62 -0.06 -18.18
N TRP A 182 4.97 1.00 -18.65
CA TRP A 182 3.53 1.00 -18.96
C TRP A 182 3.21 0.12 -20.18
N ASP A 183 2.83 -1.14 -19.91
CA ASP A 183 2.53 -2.17 -20.90
C ASP A 183 1.20 -1.87 -21.63
N THR A 184 1.32 -1.29 -22.83
CA THR A 184 0.22 -1.02 -23.75
C THR A 184 -0.23 -2.22 -24.58
N GLU A 185 0.51 -3.33 -24.57
CA GLU A 185 0.19 -4.52 -25.38
C GLU A 185 -0.95 -5.33 -24.74
N HIS A 186 -0.99 -5.39 -23.40
CA HIS A 186 -1.97 -6.18 -22.65
C HIS A 186 -2.92 -5.28 -21.86
N CYS A 187 -4.22 -5.58 -21.89
CA CYS A 187 -5.26 -4.82 -21.17
C CYS A 187 -5.29 -3.31 -21.54
N ASN A 188 -4.84 -2.94 -22.74
CA ASN A 188 -4.76 -1.57 -23.25
C ASN A 188 -3.90 -0.59 -22.40
N GLY A 189 -3.06 -1.11 -21.50
CA GLY A 189 -2.30 -0.29 -20.55
C GLY A 189 -2.13 -0.97 -19.19
N GLY A 190 -1.66 -0.19 -18.22
CA GLY A 190 -1.39 -0.62 -16.85
C GLY A 190 -0.01 -1.24 -16.69
N LEU A 191 0.62 -0.96 -15.55
CA LEU A 191 1.79 -1.68 -15.08
C LEU A 191 1.41 -3.14 -14.76
N ARG A 192 2.40 -4.01 -14.83
CA ARG A 192 2.31 -5.35 -14.21
C ARG A 192 2.63 -5.22 -12.73
N TRP A 193 2.25 -6.22 -11.95
CA TRP A 193 2.69 -6.30 -10.57
C TRP A 193 4.23 -6.36 -10.52
N GLN A 194 4.81 -7.45 -11.01
CA GLN A 194 6.26 -7.65 -10.99
C GLN A 194 6.97 -6.84 -12.09
N ILE A 195 8.20 -6.39 -11.82
CA ILE A 195 9.05 -5.68 -12.81
C ILE A 195 9.72 -6.69 -13.77
N PHE A 196 10.15 -7.83 -13.23
CA PHE A 196 10.99 -8.78 -13.93
C PHE A 196 10.20 -9.97 -14.49
N GLN A 197 10.47 -10.35 -15.74
CA GLN A 197 9.61 -11.26 -16.51
C GLN A 197 9.54 -12.70 -15.97
N TRP A 198 10.53 -13.14 -15.21
CA TRP A 198 10.59 -14.46 -14.58
C TRP A 198 9.97 -14.49 -13.17
N ASN A 199 9.63 -13.33 -12.59
CA ASN A 199 9.01 -13.31 -11.27
C ASN A 199 7.55 -13.73 -11.35
N ARG A 200 7.10 -14.55 -10.38
CA ARG A 200 5.73 -15.03 -10.31
C ARG A 200 4.78 -13.86 -10.07
N GLY A 201 3.81 -13.66 -10.96
CA GLY A 201 2.91 -12.50 -10.93
C GLY A 201 3.22 -11.44 -11.98
N TYR A 202 4.24 -11.62 -12.83
CA TYR A 202 4.43 -10.77 -14.01
C TYR A 202 3.25 -10.83 -15.00
N ASP A 203 2.42 -11.88 -14.94
CA ASP A 203 1.18 -12.03 -15.71
C ASP A 203 -0.05 -11.36 -15.04
N TYR A 204 0.12 -10.76 -13.86
CA TYR A 204 -0.92 -10.09 -13.09
C TYR A 204 -0.74 -8.57 -13.17
N LYS A 205 -1.82 -7.82 -13.41
CA LYS A 205 -1.86 -6.36 -13.20
C LYS A 205 -2.67 -6.11 -11.93
N ASN A 206 -1.99 -5.63 -10.88
CA ASN A 206 -2.61 -5.37 -9.57
C ASN A 206 -2.87 -3.87 -9.36
N THR A 207 -3.85 -3.56 -8.52
CA THR A 207 -4.21 -2.16 -8.23
C THR A 207 -3.12 -1.44 -7.45
N ILE A 208 -2.41 -2.09 -6.52
CA ILE A 208 -1.41 -1.38 -5.72
C ILE A 208 -0.26 -0.80 -6.57
N SER A 209 0.20 -1.50 -7.61
CA SER A 209 1.20 -0.93 -8.56
C SER A 209 0.67 0.33 -9.24
N GLN A 210 -0.60 0.30 -9.64
CA GLN A 210 -1.28 1.44 -10.26
C GLN A 210 -1.50 2.58 -9.27
N ALA A 211 -1.88 2.28 -8.04
CA ALA A 211 -2.16 3.26 -6.99
C ALA A 211 -0.88 3.95 -6.50
N CYS A 212 0.22 3.22 -6.37
CA CYS A 212 1.54 3.80 -6.09
C CYS A 212 1.98 4.74 -7.22
N PHE A 213 1.95 4.30 -8.47
CA PHE A 213 2.34 5.11 -9.63
C PHE A 213 1.44 6.35 -9.81
N PHE A 214 0.12 6.18 -9.69
CA PHE A 214 -0.89 7.24 -9.75
C PHE A 214 -0.66 8.30 -8.66
N ALA A 215 -0.53 7.88 -7.41
CA ALA A 215 -0.34 8.80 -6.30
C ALA A 215 1.03 9.49 -6.35
N LEU A 216 2.09 8.80 -6.77
CA LEU A 216 3.40 9.40 -6.99
C LEU A 216 3.38 10.44 -8.10
N GLY A 217 2.72 10.16 -9.23
CA GLY A 217 2.51 11.13 -10.32
C GLY A 217 1.69 12.35 -9.88
N ALA A 218 0.56 12.13 -9.20
CA ALA A 218 -0.27 13.21 -8.68
C ALA A 218 0.47 14.11 -7.68
N ARG A 219 1.26 13.52 -6.77
CA ARG A 219 2.10 14.24 -5.79
C ARG A 219 3.25 14.99 -6.46
N LEU A 220 3.92 14.40 -7.44
CA LEU A 220 4.92 15.09 -8.25
C LEU A 220 4.33 16.26 -9.05
N ALA A 221 3.10 16.12 -9.57
CA ALA A 221 2.39 17.23 -10.22
C ALA A 221 2.13 18.38 -9.24
N LEU A 222 1.56 18.07 -8.07
CA LEU A 222 1.27 19.04 -7.00
C LEU A 222 2.54 19.72 -6.47
N PHE A 223 3.60 18.97 -6.19
CA PHE A 223 4.85 19.52 -5.65
C PHE A 223 5.61 20.39 -6.66
N THR A 224 5.71 19.93 -7.92
CA THR A 224 6.57 20.57 -8.93
C THR A 224 5.83 21.56 -9.85
N GLY A 225 4.50 21.50 -9.88
CA GLY A 225 3.66 22.22 -10.84
C GLY A 225 3.76 21.73 -12.29
N ASN A 226 4.47 20.62 -12.56
CA ASN A 226 4.63 20.08 -13.90
C ASN A 226 3.44 19.18 -14.28
N SER A 227 2.58 19.64 -15.19
CA SER A 227 1.41 18.86 -15.60
C SER A 227 1.74 17.55 -16.33
N SER A 228 2.98 17.33 -16.78
CA SER A 228 3.38 16.05 -17.39
C SER A 228 3.18 14.86 -16.44
N TYR A 229 3.29 15.07 -15.12
CA TYR A 229 2.98 14.05 -14.12
C TYR A 229 1.46 13.86 -13.93
N ALA A 230 0.68 14.95 -14.04
CA ALA A 230 -0.79 14.91 -14.02
C ALA A 230 -1.37 14.20 -15.25
N ASP A 231 -0.80 14.42 -16.44
CA ASP A 231 -1.20 13.73 -17.69
C ASP A 231 -1.06 12.19 -17.56
N TRP A 232 -0.11 11.71 -16.75
CA TRP A 232 0.04 10.30 -16.39
C TRP A 232 -0.90 9.85 -15.26
N ALA A 233 -1.25 10.74 -14.33
CA ALA A 233 -2.22 10.45 -13.28
C ALA A 233 -3.65 10.30 -13.85
N ASP A 234 -4.07 11.21 -14.74
CA ASP A 234 -5.31 11.10 -15.52
C ASP A 234 -5.32 9.79 -16.34
N ARG A 235 -4.24 9.48 -17.08
CA ARG A 235 -4.11 8.20 -17.81
C ARG A 235 -4.28 6.97 -16.91
N THR A 236 -3.67 6.99 -15.73
CA THR A 236 -3.69 5.85 -14.82
C THR A 236 -5.09 5.63 -14.25
N TRP A 237 -5.78 6.72 -13.92
CA TRP A 237 -7.18 6.67 -13.50
C TRP A 237 -8.11 6.19 -14.61
N ASP A 238 -8.04 6.79 -15.80
CA ASP A 238 -8.92 6.44 -16.91
C ASP A 238 -8.74 4.97 -17.32
N TRP A 239 -7.53 4.41 -17.16
CA TRP A 239 -7.30 2.97 -17.28
C TRP A 239 -7.97 2.16 -16.16
N MET A 240 -7.84 2.57 -14.90
CA MET A 240 -8.41 1.89 -13.73
C MET A 240 -9.95 1.80 -13.78
N GLU A 241 -10.63 2.83 -14.31
CA GLU A 241 -12.07 2.79 -14.61
C GLU A 241 -12.36 1.88 -15.81
N ALA A 242 -11.57 1.96 -16.89
CA ALA A 242 -11.79 1.18 -18.12
C ALA A 242 -11.58 -0.34 -17.96
N VAL A 243 -10.82 -0.79 -16.96
CA VAL A 243 -10.68 -2.23 -16.60
C VAL A 243 -11.57 -2.65 -15.42
N GLU A 244 -12.48 -1.79 -14.95
CA GLU A 244 -13.38 -2.02 -13.80
C GLU A 244 -12.65 -2.40 -12.48
N PHE A 245 -11.36 -2.02 -12.32
CA PHE A 245 -10.65 -2.19 -11.04
C PHE A 245 -11.20 -1.22 -9.98
N ILE A 246 -11.74 -0.07 -10.41
CA ILE A 246 -12.69 0.74 -9.66
C ILE A 246 -14.09 0.40 -10.19
N ASP A 247 -14.99 -0.14 -9.36
CA ASP A 247 -16.38 -0.39 -9.79
C ASP A 247 -17.16 0.94 -9.89
N PRO A 248 -17.70 1.31 -11.07
CA PRO A 248 -18.40 2.58 -11.27
C PRO A 248 -19.76 2.70 -10.54
N LYS A 249 -20.17 1.68 -9.76
CA LYS A 249 -21.44 1.67 -9.00
C LYS A 249 -21.23 1.84 -7.49
N SER A 250 -20.30 1.08 -6.92
CA SER A 250 -19.99 1.07 -5.48
C SER A 250 -18.72 1.84 -5.11
N TRP A 251 -17.88 2.16 -6.10
CA TRP A 251 -16.54 2.74 -5.92
C TRP A 251 -15.62 1.89 -5.03
N TYR A 252 -15.91 0.59 -4.95
CA TYR A 252 -15.01 -0.42 -4.45
C TYR A 252 -13.80 -0.54 -5.37
N VAL A 253 -12.63 -0.71 -4.75
CA VAL A 253 -11.35 -0.81 -5.43
C VAL A 253 -10.83 -2.24 -5.25
N TYR A 254 -10.88 -3.02 -6.34
CA TYR A 254 -10.53 -4.43 -6.37
C TYR A 254 -9.02 -4.66 -6.46
N ASP A 255 -8.58 -5.90 -6.34
CA ASP A 255 -7.14 -6.24 -6.22
C ASP A 255 -6.39 -6.25 -7.55
N GLY A 256 -7.02 -6.71 -8.63
CA GLY A 256 -6.39 -6.80 -9.95
C GLY A 256 -6.97 -7.87 -10.85
N ALA A 257 -6.26 -8.18 -11.94
CA ALA A 257 -6.61 -9.26 -12.87
C ALA A 257 -5.40 -9.77 -13.68
N HIS A 258 -5.50 -11.00 -14.20
CA HIS A 258 -4.46 -11.61 -15.04
C HIS A 258 -4.59 -11.21 -16.52
N ILE A 259 -3.47 -10.91 -17.18
CA ILE A 259 -3.41 -10.53 -18.60
C ILE A 259 -3.94 -11.62 -19.54
N GLY A 260 -3.86 -12.90 -19.17
CA GLY A 260 -4.33 -14.04 -19.97
C GLY A 260 -5.85 -14.09 -20.18
N ASN A 261 -6.63 -13.20 -19.57
CA ASN A 261 -8.04 -12.98 -19.85
C ASN A 261 -8.35 -11.51 -20.24
N ASN A 262 -7.33 -10.77 -20.71
CA ASN A 262 -7.38 -9.33 -20.97
C ASN A 262 -7.90 -8.52 -19.78
N CYS A 263 -7.48 -8.90 -18.57
CA CYS A 263 -7.89 -8.31 -17.29
C CYS A 263 -9.40 -8.36 -16.95
N THR A 264 -10.22 -9.11 -17.70
CA THR A 264 -11.69 -9.19 -17.50
C THR A 264 -12.14 -10.06 -16.31
N LYS A 265 -11.27 -10.91 -15.75
CA LYS A 265 -11.56 -11.72 -14.56
C LYS A 265 -10.89 -11.08 -13.34
N LEU A 266 -11.63 -10.15 -12.74
CA LEU A 266 -11.22 -9.43 -11.53
C LEU A 266 -11.04 -10.38 -10.34
N VAL A 267 -10.03 -10.10 -9.51
CA VAL A 267 -9.85 -10.66 -8.18
C VAL A 267 -10.60 -9.76 -7.19
N PRO A 268 -11.74 -10.20 -6.64
CA PRO A 268 -12.70 -9.31 -5.98
C PRO A 268 -12.33 -8.95 -4.52
N TYR A 269 -11.08 -9.16 -4.11
CA TYR A 269 -10.62 -8.76 -2.79
C TYR A 269 -10.53 -7.24 -2.69
N GLN A 270 -10.90 -6.73 -1.51
CA GLN A 270 -10.78 -5.32 -1.17
C GLN A 270 -9.82 -5.20 0.00
N PHE A 271 -8.72 -4.49 -0.24
CA PHE A 271 -7.66 -4.23 0.74
C PHE A 271 -7.54 -2.72 0.94
N SER A 272 -7.40 -2.26 2.18
CA SER A 272 -7.55 -0.83 2.50
C SER A 272 -6.55 0.06 1.76
N TYR A 273 -5.34 -0.46 1.50
CA TYR A 273 -4.28 0.25 0.78
C TYR A 273 -4.57 0.52 -0.71
N ASN A 274 -5.36 -0.32 -1.39
CA ASN A 274 -5.73 -0.12 -2.80
C ASN A 274 -6.64 1.11 -2.93
N ALA A 275 -7.68 1.18 -2.09
CA ALA A 275 -8.55 2.36 -2.01
C ALA A 275 -7.78 3.58 -1.47
N GLY A 276 -6.95 3.41 -0.46
CA GLY A 276 -6.17 4.49 0.15
C GLY A 276 -5.19 5.18 -0.80
N GLY A 277 -4.49 4.41 -1.66
CA GLY A 277 -3.59 4.99 -2.66
C GLY A 277 -4.33 5.73 -3.77
N MET A 278 -5.47 5.21 -4.23
CA MET A 278 -6.33 5.93 -5.17
C MET A 278 -6.97 7.19 -4.55
N ILE A 279 -7.29 7.18 -3.25
CA ILE A 279 -7.72 8.37 -2.50
C ILE A 279 -6.59 9.40 -2.44
N LEU A 280 -5.36 9.00 -2.10
CA LEU A 280 -4.20 9.89 -2.01
C LEU A 280 -3.93 10.61 -3.34
N GLY A 281 -3.91 9.86 -4.45
CA GLY A 281 -3.70 10.44 -5.78
C GLY A 281 -4.87 11.33 -6.23
N ALA A 282 -6.12 10.95 -5.95
CA ALA A 282 -7.29 11.78 -6.26
C ALA A 282 -7.31 13.09 -5.45
N ALA A 283 -6.89 13.05 -4.19
CA ALA A 283 -6.76 14.24 -3.34
C ALA A 283 -5.64 15.18 -3.83
N ALA A 284 -4.48 14.63 -4.22
CA ALA A 284 -3.40 15.41 -4.83
C ALA A 284 -3.80 16.02 -6.18
N MET A 285 -4.50 15.27 -7.05
CA MET A 285 -5.03 15.78 -8.31
C MET A 285 -6.13 16.84 -8.12
N TYR A 286 -7.01 16.69 -7.11
CA TYR A 286 -7.99 17.71 -6.77
C TYR A 286 -7.30 19.01 -6.32
N ASN A 287 -6.33 18.94 -5.42
CA ASN A 287 -5.57 20.10 -4.94
C ASN A 287 -4.72 20.74 -6.06
N PHE A 288 -4.20 19.95 -7.01
CA PHE A 288 -3.43 20.47 -8.16
C PHE A 288 -4.30 21.10 -9.25
N THR A 289 -5.55 20.63 -9.44
CA THR A 289 -6.42 21.05 -10.57
C THR A 289 -7.61 21.92 -10.19
N GLU A 290 -7.97 21.97 -8.91
CA GLU A 290 -9.23 22.52 -8.36
C GLU A 290 -10.50 22.01 -9.07
N SER A 291 -10.42 20.91 -9.81
CA SER A 291 -11.46 20.51 -10.76
C SER A 291 -12.57 19.66 -10.13
N GLN A 292 -13.81 19.93 -10.54
CA GLN A 292 -14.99 19.19 -10.07
C GLN A 292 -14.88 17.68 -10.36
N VAL A 293 -14.29 17.29 -11.50
CA VAL A 293 -14.07 15.88 -11.86
C VAL A 293 -13.20 15.19 -10.82
N TRP A 294 -12.08 15.80 -10.43
CA TRP A 294 -11.22 15.23 -9.40
C TRP A 294 -11.85 15.27 -7.99
N LYS A 295 -12.71 16.25 -7.72
CA LYS A 295 -13.52 16.29 -6.50
C LYS A 295 -14.52 15.13 -6.43
N ASP A 296 -15.27 14.89 -7.50
CA ASP A 296 -16.30 13.85 -7.55
C ASP A 296 -15.65 12.45 -7.49
N ARG A 297 -14.52 12.26 -8.20
CA ARG A 297 -13.68 11.05 -8.12
C ARG A 297 -13.25 10.75 -6.68
N LEU A 298 -12.75 11.76 -5.95
CA LEU A 298 -12.34 11.65 -4.55
C LEU A 298 -13.52 11.34 -3.61
N ASP A 299 -14.60 12.12 -3.69
CA ASP A 299 -15.76 11.98 -2.80
C ASP A 299 -16.43 10.61 -2.94
N ASN A 300 -16.46 10.07 -4.16
CA ASN A 300 -16.99 8.74 -4.45
C ASN A 300 -16.08 7.61 -3.92
N LEU A 301 -14.74 7.71 -4.04
CA LEU A 301 -13.83 6.76 -3.39
C LEU A 301 -13.99 6.76 -1.86
N LEU A 302 -14.26 7.92 -1.25
CA LEU A 302 -14.59 8.03 0.17
C LEU A 302 -15.96 7.43 0.54
N VAL A 303 -16.84 7.18 -0.43
CA VAL A 303 -18.04 6.35 -0.23
C VAL A 303 -17.66 4.86 -0.28
N GLY A 304 -16.90 4.42 -1.28
CA GLY A 304 -16.45 3.03 -1.41
C GLY A 304 -15.64 2.55 -0.20
N ALA A 305 -14.69 3.37 0.27
CA ALA A 305 -13.81 3.08 1.40
C ALA A 305 -14.55 2.86 2.74
N LYS A 306 -15.85 3.18 2.84
CA LYS A 306 -16.67 2.87 4.04
C LYS A 306 -16.78 1.37 4.30
N VAL A 307 -16.48 0.51 3.32
CA VAL A 307 -16.36 -0.94 3.49
C VAL A 307 -15.30 -1.36 4.50
N PHE A 308 -14.26 -0.54 4.70
CA PHE A 308 -13.17 -0.79 5.65
C PHE A 308 -13.50 -0.34 7.07
N PHE A 309 -14.71 0.15 7.36
CA PHE A 309 -15.08 0.63 8.70
C PHE A 309 -16.25 -0.18 9.30
N SER A 310 -16.08 -0.56 10.56
CA SER A 310 -16.85 -1.61 11.23
C SER A 310 -17.03 -1.31 12.73
N GLY A 311 -17.40 -2.32 13.52
CA GLY A 311 -17.89 -2.12 14.89
C GLY A 311 -19.34 -1.61 14.92
N PRO A 312 -19.90 -1.34 16.12
CA PRO A 312 -21.32 -0.98 16.29
C PRO A 312 -21.75 0.26 15.51
N GLU A 313 -20.86 1.25 15.41
CA GLU A 313 -21.11 2.55 14.74
C GLU A 313 -20.54 2.60 13.31
N LYS A 314 -19.91 1.52 12.82
CA LYS A 314 -19.23 1.44 11.51
C LYS A 314 -18.13 2.51 11.32
N ASN A 315 -17.34 2.75 12.36
CA ASN A 315 -16.29 3.77 12.41
C ASN A 315 -14.89 3.25 12.82
N ILE A 316 -14.74 1.94 13.10
CA ILE A 316 -13.45 1.32 13.44
C ILE A 316 -12.88 0.57 12.24
N MET A 317 -11.66 0.93 11.82
CA MET A 317 -11.02 0.41 10.60
C MET A 317 -10.66 -1.09 10.70
N THR A 318 -10.95 -1.86 9.65
CA THR A 318 -10.76 -3.32 9.56
C THR A 318 -10.38 -3.76 8.14
N GLU A 319 -9.51 -4.78 8.00
CA GLU A 319 -9.24 -5.38 6.67
C GLU A 319 -10.34 -6.38 6.30
N VAL A 320 -11.38 -5.89 5.61
CA VAL A 320 -12.59 -6.65 5.28
C VAL A 320 -12.33 -8.01 4.61
N ALA A 321 -11.27 -8.13 3.80
CA ALA A 321 -10.92 -9.37 3.11
C ALA A 321 -10.30 -10.46 3.99
N CYS A 322 -9.68 -10.12 5.13
CA CYS A 322 -8.86 -11.07 5.90
C CYS A 322 -9.06 -11.03 7.43
N GLU A 323 -9.42 -9.88 8.01
CA GLU A 323 -9.55 -9.68 9.46
C GLU A 323 -10.77 -10.42 10.05
N PRO A 324 -11.97 -10.44 9.41
CA PRO A 324 -13.11 -11.21 9.92
C PRO A 324 -12.87 -12.72 10.00
N VAL A 325 -12.00 -13.25 9.13
CA VAL A 325 -11.65 -14.68 9.05
C VAL A 325 -10.32 -15.02 9.75
N LYS A 326 -9.60 -14.02 10.28
CA LYS A 326 -8.28 -14.16 10.92
C LYS A 326 -7.19 -14.78 10.03
N LEU A 327 -7.23 -14.47 8.72
CA LEU A 327 -6.27 -15.00 7.73
C LEU A 327 -5.38 -13.91 7.09
N CYS A 328 -5.23 -12.75 7.73
CA CYS A 328 -4.33 -11.70 7.23
C CYS A 328 -2.88 -12.20 7.20
N ASN A 329 -2.24 -12.12 6.03
CA ASN A 329 -0.82 -12.42 5.86
C ASN A 329 0.06 -11.31 6.50
N LEU A 330 1.38 -11.38 6.31
CA LEU A 330 2.30 -10.39 6.90
C LEU A 330 2.05 -8.97 6.38
N ASP A 331 1.81 -8.85 5.07
CA ASP A 331 1.56 -7.62 4.32
C ASP A 331 0.28 -6.94 4.79
N GLN A 332 -0.83 -7.69 4.79
CA GLN A 332 -2.18 -7.23 5.14
C GLN A 332 -2.28 -6.68 6.57
N LYS A 333 -1.40 -7.09 7.49
CA LYS A 333 -1.32 -6.52 8.85
C LYS A 333 -0.87 -5.05 8.88
N SER A 334 -0.29 -4.54 7.79
CA SER A 334 0.18 -3.15 7.68
C SER A 334 -0.77 -2.22 6.92
N PHE A 335 -1.71 -2.75 6.12
CA PHE A 335 -2.48 -1.95 5.16
C PHE A 335 -3.27 -0.79 5.81
N LYS A 336 -3.85 -1.02 7.00
CA LYS A 336 -4.52 0.02 7.81
C LYS A 336 -3.63 1.20 8.19
N ALA A 337 -2.30 1.02 8.25
CA ALA A 337 -1.35 2.11 8.46
C ALA A 337 -1.35 3.10 7.28
N TYR A 338 -1.42 2.56 6.05
CA TYR A 338 -1.38 3.35 4.83
C TYR A 338 -2.72 4.05 4.59
N LEU A 339 -3.85 3.34 4.75
CA LEU A 339 -5.17 3.99 4.69
C LEU A 339 -5.28 5.11 5.75
N SER A 340 -4.78 4.91 6.98
CA SER A 340 -4.83 5.93 8.04
C SER A 340 -4.06 7.21 7.67
N ARG A 341 -2.80 7.09 7.26
CA ARG A 341 -1.97 8.26 6.92
C ARG A 341 -2.47 9.00 5.68
N TRP A 342 -2.90 8.25 4.66
CA TRP A 342 -3.35 8.81 3.39
C TRP A 342 -4.71 9.50 3.50
N LEU A 343 -5.62 8.97 4.33
CA LEU A 343 -6.85 9.67 4.73
C LEU A 343 -6.53 10.94 5.52
N ALA A 344 -5.55 10.93 6.42
CA ALA A 344 -5.18 12.11 7.20
C ALA A 344 -4.73 13.26 6.27
N VAL A 345 -3.75 13.02 5.39
CA VAL A 345 -3.26 14.00 4.40
C VAL A 345 -4.36 14.48 3.46
N THR A 346 -5.29 13.59 3.07
CA THR A 346 -6.48 13.96 2.28
C THR A 346 -7.31 15.06 2.94
N THR A 347 -7.36 15.14 4.29
CA THR A 347 -8.10 16.22 4.97
C THR A 347 -7.43 17.60 4.87
N GLN A 348 -6.13 17.66 4.55
CA GLN A 348 -5.40 18.91 4.32
C GLN A 348 -5.50 19.36 2.85
N TRP A 349 -5.35 18.42 1.90
CA TRP A 349 -5.46 18.70 0.45
C TRP A 349 -6.91 18.87 -0.04
N ALA A 350 -7.88 18.25 0.63
CA ALA A 350 -9.29 18.36 0.31
C ALA A 350 -10.12 18.66 1.59
N PRO A 351 -10.10 19.90 2.12
CA PRO A 351 -10.68 20.23 3.42
C PRO A 351 -12.16 19.93 3.60
N HIS A 352 -12.95 19.82 2.51
CA HIS A 352 -14.36 19.41 2.58
C HIS A 352 -14.56 17.95 3.01
N THR A 353 -13.54 17.10 2.89
CA THR A 353 -13.57 15.68 3.30
C THR A 353 -13.39 15.50 4.80
N ARG A 354 -12.79 16.49 5.48
CA ARG A 354 -12.36 16.48 6.88
C ARG A 354 -13.43 15.97 7.84
N ASP A 355 -14.66 16.44 7.69
CA ASP A 355 -15.77 16.14 8.61
C ASP A 355 -16.38 14.74 8.37
N THR A 356 -16.03 14.08 7.25
CA THR A 356 -16.30 12.65 7.02
C THR A 356 -15.14 11.78 7.50
N ILE A 357 -13.89 12.21 7.27
CA ILE A 357 -12.70 11.40 7.53
C ILE A 357 -12.28 11.40 9.01
N MET A 358 -12.19 12.56 9.65
CA MET A 358 -11.62 12.68 11.00
C MET A 358 -12.39 11.91 12.09
N PRO A 359 -13.73 11.80 12.06
CA PRO A 359 -14.45 10.94 13.02
C PRO A 359 -14.04 9.46 12.90
N LEU A 360 -13.81 8.96 11.68
CA LEU A 360 -13.40 7.58 11.43
C LEU A 360 -11.97 7.32 11.92
N LEU A 361 -11.05 8.26 11.66
CA LEU A 361 -9.67 8.17 12.13
C LEU A 361 -9.59 8.25 13.66
N ARG A 362 -10.29 9.21 14.30
CA ARG A 362 -10.30 9.34 15.77
C ARG A 362 -10.91 8.11 16.47
N ALA A 363 -12.02 7.58 15.96
CA ALA A 363 -12.64 6.36 16.50
C ALA A 363 -11.73 5.14 16.33
N SER A 364 -11.11 4.99 15.15
CA SER A 364 -10.14 3.93 14.89
C SER A 364 -8.88 4.04 15.75
N ALA A 365 -8.42 5.27 16.04
CA ALA A 365 -7.26 5.52 16.89
C ALA A 365 -7.49 5.06 18.33
N VAL A 366 -8.58 5.53 18.95
CA VAL A 366 -8.95 5.13 20.32
C VAL A 366 -9.12 3.60 20.41
N ALA A 367 -9.77 2.99 19.41
CA ALA A 367 -9.93 1.55 19.34
C ALA A 367 -8.58 0.81 19.20
N ALA A 368 -7.66 1.30 18.37
CA ALA A 368 -6.32 0.72 18.19
C ALA A 368 -5.50 0.81 19.48
N THR A 369 -5.46 1.98 20.11
CA THR A 369 -4.69 2.23 21.35
C THR A 369 -5.20 1.42 22.54
N ASP A 370 -6.51 1.15 22.61
CA ASP A 370 -7.09 0.25 23.62
C ASP A 370 -6.64 -1.21 23.44
N LYS A 371 -6.28 -1.64 22.21
CA LYS A 371 -5.72 -3.00 21.96
C LYS A 371 -4.19 -3.04 22.03
N CYS A 372 -3.53 -1.99 22.52
CA CYS A 372 -2.11 -1.97 22.83
C CYS A 372 -1.86 -2.49 24.25
N THR A 373 -1.99 -3.81 24.41
CA THR A 373 -1.85 -4.54 25.69
C THR A 373 -1.11 -5.87 25.59
N GLY A 374 -0.66 -6.27 24.40
CA GLY A 374 0.05 -7.53 24.17
C GLY A 374 1.57 -7.47 24.35
N GLY A 375 2.24 -8.60 24.09
CA GLY A 375 3.70 -8.73 24.18
C GLY A 375 4.24 -8.71 25.62
N ASP A 376 5.51 -9.08 25.79
CA ASP A 376 6.16 -9.18 27.11
C ASP A 376 6.22 -7.83 27.86
N ASN A 377 6.24 -6.73 27.10
CA ASN A 377 6.18 -5.35 27.57
C ASN A 377 4.75 -4.85 27.88
N ASN A 378 3.73 -5.70 27.69
CA ASN A 378 2.29 -5.47 27.96
C ASN A 378 1.72 -4.18 27.34
N ARG A 379 2.03 -3.95 26.07
CA ARG A 379 1.68 -2.72 25.33
C ARG A 379 1.67 -2.87 23.79
N MET A 380 2.09 -4.01 23.24
CA MET A 380 2.08 -4.21 21.79
C MET A 380 0.64 -4.21 21.28
N CYS A 381 0.44 -3.55 20.14
CA CYS A 381 -0.86 -3.33 19.54
C CYS A 381 -1.32 -4.52 18.70
N SER A 382 -2.60 -4.86 18.81
CA SER A 382 -3.29 -5.84 17.96
C SER A 382 -3.70 -5.24 16.60
N LEU A 383 -4.04 -6.09 15.62
CA LEU A 383 -4.77 -5.66 14.42
C LEU A 383 -6.29 -5.52 14.68
N TYR A 384 -6.82 -6.30 15.62
CA TYR A 384 -8.25 -6.58 15.76
C TYR A 384 -8.98 -5.53 16.62
N TRP A 385 -9.02 -4.30 16.15
CA TRP A 385 -9.46 -3.12 16.91
C TRP A 385 -10.93 -3.18 17.39
N THR A 386 -11.77 -4.01 16.75
CA THR A 386 -13.17 -4.21 17.16
C THR A 386 -13.38 -5.31 18.22
N LYS A 387 -12.32 -5.85 18.83
CA LYS A 387 -12.41 -6.93 19.84
C LYS A 387 -12.26 -6.39 21.25
N ASP A 388 -12.85 -7.07 22.23
CA ASP A 388 -12.82 -6.64 23.63
C ASP A 388 -11.41 -6.68 24.26
N LYS A 389 -10.47 -7.41 23.64
CA LYS A 389 -9.12 -7.67 24.16
C LYS A 389 -8.11 -7.77 23.01
N PHE A 390 -6.82 -7.71 23.34
CA PHE A 390 -5.75 -8.09 22.41
C PHE A 390 -5.98 -9.50 21.86
N GLU A 391 -5.99 -9.64 20.54
CA GLU A 391 -5.98 -10.91 19.82
C GLU A 391 -4.85 -10.94 18.78
N GLY A 392 -4.44 -12.13 18.35
CA GLY A 392 -3.39 -12.32 17.34
C GLY A 392 -1.98 -12.35 17.92
N GLU A 393 -1.00 -12.15 17.04
CA GLU A 393 0.43 -12.10 17.36
C GLU A 393 0.93 -10.64 17.47
N VAL A 394 2.24 -10.45 17.62
CA VAL A 394 2.89 -9.14 17.55
C VAL A 394 3.71 -9.08 16.26
N SER A 395 3.51 -8.04 15.46
CA SER A 395 4.27 -7.76 14.24
C SER A 395 4.43 -6.25 14.02
N ILE A 396 5.41 -5.90 13.17
CA ILE A 396 5.72 -4.51 12.80
C ILE A 396 4.51 -3.83 12.16
N GLY A 397 3.78 -4.51 11.26
CA GLY A 397 2.57 -3.98 10.62
C GLY A 397 1.50 -3.51 11.60
N GLN A 398 1.30 -4.25 12.69
CA GLN A 398 0.33 -3.87 13.72
C GLN A 398 0.77 -2.63 14.52
N GLN A 399 2.08 -2.45 14.73
CA GLN A 399 2.59 -1.26 15.40
C GLN A 399 2.57 -0.05 14.46
N MET A 400 2.92 -0.22 13.18
CA MET A 400 2.73 0.81 12.14
C MET A 400 1.26 1.22 12.03
N ALA A 401 0.32 0.26 11.99
CA ALA A 401 -1.10 0.55 11.88
C ALA A 401 -1.65 1.32 13.08
N ALA A 402 -1.25 0.95 14.30
CA ALA A 402 -1.64 1.67 15.52
C ALA A 402 -0.94 3.04 15.64
N LEU A 403 0.32 3.16 15.21
CA LEU A 403 1.07 4.41 15.22
C LEU A 403 0.47 5.41 14.23
N GLU A 404 0.24 5.02 12.98
CA GLU A 404 -0.29 5.91 11.95
C GLU A 404 -1.68 6.43 12.27
N VAL A 405 -2.59 5.57 12.75
CA VAL A 405 -3.94 6.02 13.14
C VAL A 405 -3.90 6.94 14.37
N THR A 406 -2.92 6.75 15.27
CA THR A 406 -2.69 7.67 16.40
C THR A 406 -2.15 9.02 15.91
N LEU A 407 -1.13 9.00 15.05
CA LEU A 407 -0.53 10.19 14.42
C LEU A 407 -1.56 10.97 13.59
N ALA A 408 -2.45 10.28 12.87
CA ALA A 408 -3.52 10.89 12.10
C ALA A 408 -4.45 11.81 12.93
N CYS A 409 -4.57 11.60 14.25
CA CYS A 409 -5.38 12.47 15.11
C CYS A 409 -4.85 13.92 15.22
N MET A 410 -3.55 14.15 15.00
CA MET A 410 -2.91 15.47 15.12
C MET A 410 -2.64 16.19 13.79
N ILE A 411 -3.15 15.67 12.66
CA ILE A 411 -2.93 16.22 11.31
C ILE A 411 -3.43 17.67 11.14
N GLN A 412 -4.43 18.08 11.94
CA GLN A 412 -5.03 19.41 11.87
C GLN A 412 -4.11 20.51 12.43
N ASP A 413 -3.20 20.14 13.34
CA ASP A 413 -2.23 21.04 13.97
C ASP A 413 -0.86 20.96 13.28
N ARG A 414 -0.82 20.48 12.04
CA ARG A 414 0.39 20.32 11.23
C ARG A 414 0.26 21.04 9.89
N PRO A 415 1.37 21.55 9.33
CA PRO A 415 1.36 22.09 7.98
C PRO A 415 0.95 20.99 6.99
N ALA A 416 0.28 21.39 5.91
CA ALA A 416 0.07 20.51 4.77
C ALA A 416 1.41 20.16 4.11
N PRO A 417 1.52 19.00 3.44
CA PRO A 417 2.62 18.67 2.54
C PRO A 417 3.05 19.86 1.67
N LEU A 418 4.34 20.17 1.73
CA LEU A 418 4.93 21.31 1.05
C LEU A 418 5.07 21.03 -0.44
N THR A 419 5.10 22.10 -1.21
CA THR A 419 5.40 22.16 -2.65
C THR A 419 6.64 23.02 -2.84
N LYS A 420 7.20 23.06 -4.06
CA LYS A 420 8.30 24.01 -4.38
C LYS A 420 7.96 25.47 -4.03
N ASP A 421 6.68 25.85 -4.13
CA ASP A 421 6.20 27.24 -3.97
C ASP A 421 5.77 27.54 -2.52
N THR A 422 5.50 26.50 -1.71
CA THR A 422 5.16 26.63 -0.28
C THR A 422 6.30 26.30 0.68
N GLY A 423 7.51 26.05 0.17
CA GLY A 423 8.73 25.93 0.97
C GLY A 423 9.39 24.54 0.99
N GLY A 424 9.00 23.63 0.10
CA GLY A 424 9.71 22.36 -0.12
C GLY A 424 11.10 22.60 -0.73
N THR A 425 12.15 22.06 -0.11
CA THR A 425 13.56 22.39 -0.41
C THR A 425 14.40 21.23 -0.95
N SER A 426 13.84 20.02 -1.04
CA SER A 426 14.57 18.87 -1.60
C SER A 426 14.86 19.10 -3.10
N LYS A 427 16.10 18.85 -3.54
CA LYS A 427 16.52 19.15 -4.92
C LYS A 427 15.88 18.17 -5.90
N ALA A 428 15.35 18.69 -7.01
CA ALA A 428 14.76 17.89 -8.07
C ALA A 428 15.84 17.24 -8.95
N ASN A 429 15.57 16.02 -9.44
CA ASN A 429 16.26 15.43 -10.58
C ASN A 429 15.21 14.99 -11.63
N PRO A 430 14.80 15.87 -12.56
CA PRO A 430 13.82 15.53 -13.59
C PRO A 430 14.28 14.40 -14.54
N GLY A 431 15.59 14.12 -14.59
CA GLY A 431 16.20 12.99 -15.31
C GLY A 431 16.59 11.82 -14.41
N GLY A 432 16.09 11.74 -13.17
CA GLY A 432 16.31 10.57 -12.30
C GLY A 432 15.82 9.29 -12.98
N GLY A 433 16.55 8.19 -12.81
CA GLY A 433 16.25 6.92 -13.49
C GLY A 433 16.40 6.95 -15.01
N ALA A 434 16.99 8.00 -15.61
CA ALA A 434 17.24 8.05 -17.07
C ALA A 434 18.30 7.04 -17.55
N GLU A 435 19.11 6.52 -16.64
CA GLU A 435 20.01 5.39 -16.90
C GLU A 435 19.27 4.05 -16.88
N ASP A 436 18.04 4.01 -16.34
CA ASP A 436 17.23 2.79 -16.17
C ASP A 436 15.81 2.85 -16.76
N VAL A 437 15.66 3.47 -17.93
CA VAL A 437 14.34 3.70 -18.53
C VAL A 437 13.69 2.38 -18.99
N GLY A 438 12.90 1.76 -18.11
CA GLY A 438 12.01 0.64 -18.42
C GLY A 438 12.62 -0.75 -18.30
N ARG A 439 13.68 -0.93 -17.50
CA ARG A 439 14.37 -2.22 -17.28
C ARG A 439 13.42 -3.33 -16.82
N THR A 440 13.46 -4.46 -17.51
CA THR A 440 12.80 -5.74 -17.13
C THR A 440 13.77 -6.93 -17.08
N THR A 441 15.08 -6.66 -17.10
CA THR A 441 16.20 -7.61 -17.01
C THR A 441 17.33 -6.92 -16.24
N PRO A 442 18.03 -7.54 -15.27
CA PRO A 442 18.90 -6.82 -14.35
C PRO A 442 20.23 -6.53 -15.06
N ASP A 443 20.82 -5.35 -14.84
CA ASP A 443 22.14 -5.08 -15.41
C ASP A 443 23.20 -5.85 -14.60
N LEU A 444 23.86 -6.79 -15.27
CA LEU A 444 24.73 -7.79 -14.67
C LEU A 444 26.01 -7.88 -15.51
N ASP A 445 26.98 -7.02 -15.19
CA ASP A 445 28.35 -7.08 -15.74
C ASP A 445 29.10 -8.33 -15.26
N TYR A 446 28.73 -9.46 -15.86
CA TYR A 446 29.42 -10.73 -15.69
C TYR A 446 30.79 -10.67 -16.37
N LYS A 447 31.82 -10.34 -15.59
CA LYS A 447 33.23 -10.43 -15.98
C LYS A 447 33.49 -11.71 -16.78
N PRO A 448 34.14 -11.64 -17.96
CA PRO A 448 34.28 -12.78 -18.85
C PRO A 448 34.88 -14.02 -18.16
N LEU A 449 34.08 -15.10 -18.11
CA LEU A 449 34.48 -16.35 -17.43
C LEU A 449 35.88 -16.81 -17.85
N PRO A 450 36.81 -17.00 -16.88
CA PRO A 450 38.16 -17.50 -17.14
C PRO A 450 38.21 -18.78 -17.99
N ALA A 451 39.30 -18.94 -18.74
CA ALA A 451 39.53 -20.16 -19.52
C ALA A 451 39.61 -21.42 -18.64
N GLY A 452 40.11 -21.29 -17.41
CA GLY A 452 40.11 -22.36 -16.41
C GLY A 452 38.70 -22.80 -16.02
N ASP A 453 37.83 -21.85 -15.69
CA ASP A 453 36.45 -22.11 -15.27
C ASP A 453 35.63 -22.72 -16.41
N LYS A 454 35.82 -22.24 -17.65
CA LYS A 454 35.23 -22.84 -18.86
C LYS A 454 35.69 -24.28 -19.08
N ALA A 455 36.97 -24.57 -18.89
CA ALA A 455 37.50 -25.93 -18.98
C ALA A 455 37.00 -26.83 -17.84
N GLY A 456 36.95 -26.33 -16.61
CA GLY A 456 36.42 -27.04 -15.44
C GLY A 456 34.94 -27.38 -15.59
N ALA A 457 34.13 -26.40 -16.01
CA ALA A 457 32.71 -26.62 -16.33
C ALA A 457 32.54 -27.67 -17.43
N ALA A 458 33.28 -27.58 -18.54
CA ALA A 458 33.23 -28.57 -19.61
C ALA A 458 33.61 -29.99 -19.12
N ILE A 459 34.66 -30.12 -18.31
CA ILE A 459 35.08 -31.40 -17.72
C ILE A 459 33.98 -31.95 -16.80
N ILE A 460 33.40 -31.12 -15.92
CA ILE A 460 32.31 -31.53 -15.02
C ILE A 460 31.07 -31.95 -15.81
N THR A 461 30.66 -31.19 -16.83
CA THR A 461 29.55 -31.56 -17.72
C THR A 461 29.82 -32.88 -18.44
N ILE A 462 31.03 -33.10 -18.97
CA ILE A 462 31.42 -34.37 -19.61
C ILE A 462 31.38 -35.53 -18.60
N LEU A 463 31.87 -35.34 -17.37
CA LEU A 463 31.84 -36.37 -16.33
C LEU A 463 30.41 -36.70 -15.86
N ILE A 464 29.53 -35.70 -15.72
CA ILE A 464 28.12 -35.91 -15.39
C ILE A 464 27.40 -36.65 -16.53
N LEU A 465 27.60 -36.23 -17.78
CA LEU A 465 27.01 -36.90 -18.95
C LEU A 465 27.55 -38.34 -19.11
N ALA A 466 28.85 -38.56 -18.92
CA ALA A 466 29.44 -39.89 -18.94
C ALA A 466 28.94 -40.77 -17.79
N GLY A 467 28.76 -40.21 -16.59
CA GLY A 467 28.17 -40.90 -15.44
C GLY A 467 26.70 -41.27 -15.65
N LEU A 468 25.91 -40.37 -16.22
CA LEU A 468 24.52 -40.65 -16.62
C LEU A 468 24.45 -41.74 -17.70
N LEU A 469 25.27 -41.66 -18.75
CA LEU A 469 25.34 -42.68 -19.80
C LEU A 469 25.82 -44.04 -19.28
N ALA A 470 26.79 -44.06 -18.35
CA ALA A 470 27.25 -45.29 -17.70
C ALA A 470 26.19 -45.88 -16.76
N GLY A 471 25.45 -45.03 -16.01
CA GLY A 471 24.33 -45.45 -15.18
C GLY A 471 23.16 -45.99 -15.99
N MET A 472 22.82 -45.34 -17.12
CA MET A 472 21.85 -45.86 -18.09
C MET A 472 22.32 -47.21 -18.65
N PHE A 473 23.57 -47.30 -19.12
CA PHE A 473 24.12 -48.56 -19.63
C PHE A 473 24.06 -49.68 -18.58
N TRP A 474 24.42 -49.41 -17.32
CA TRP A 474 24.33 -50.37 -16.23
C TRP A 474 22.89 -50.83 -15.94
N ILE A 475 21.91 -49.91 -15.98
CA ILE A 475 20.48 -50.24 -15.79
C ILE A 475 19.92 -51.06 -16.97
N PHE A 476 20.44 -50.85 -18.18
CA PHE A 476 20.04 -51.58 -19.39
C PHE A 476 20.96 -52.77 -19.74
N PHE A 477 21.91 -53.13 -18.86
CA PHE A 477 22.79 -54.27 -19.03
C PHE A 477 22.11 -55.54 -18.48
N ASP A 478 21.70 -56.44 -19.37
CA ASP A 478 20.99 -57.66 -18.99
C ASP A 478 21.99 -58.80 -18.77
N GLU A 479 22.29 -59.09 -17.50
CA GLU A 479 23.14 -60.22 -17.07
C GLU A 479 22.53 -61.59 -17.40
N THR A 480 21.24 -61.67 -17.78
CA THR A 480 20.55 -62.92 -18.14
C THR A 480 20.46 -63.17 -19.65
N SER A 481 21.00 -62.26 -20.47
CA SER A 481 20.97 -62.31 -21.93
C SER A 481 22.18 -63.05 -22.52
N ASP A 482 21.93 -64.06 -23.35
CA ASP A 482 22.95 -64.83 -24.10
C ASP A 482 23.79 -63.97 -25.10
N SER A 483 23.44 -62.70 -25.30
CA SER A 483 24.15 -61.80 -26.22
C SER A 483 25.27 -61.03 -25.52
N GLY A 484 26.47 -61.03 -26.13
CA GLY A 484 27.67 -60.47 -25.51
C GLY A 484 27.59 -58.94 -25.29
N PRO A 485 28.37 -58.38 -24.34
CA PRO A 485 28.28 -56.97 -23.93
C PRO A 485 28.39 -55.96 -25.08
N ILE A 486 29.19 -56.27 -26.11
CA ILE A 486 29.40 -55.42 -27.28
C ILE A 486 28.14 -55.35 -28.17
N ASP A 487 27.37 -56.43 -28.26
CA ASP A 487 26.18 -56.48 -29.12
C ASP A 487 24.93 -55.96 -28.39
N GLN A 488 24.85 -56.11 -27.05
CA GLN A 488 23.92 -55.34 -26.22
C GLN A 488 24.20 -53.83 -26.34
N PHE A 489 25.47 -53.40 -26.26
CA PHE A 489 25.83 -51.98 -26.42
C PHE A 489 25.53 -51.44 -27.84
N ARG A 490 25.61 -52.28 -28.88
CA ARG A 490 25.27 -51.90 -30.26
C ARG A 490 23.77 -51.68 -30.46
N SER A 491 22.90 -52.53 -29.91
CA SER A 491 21.45 -52.31 -29.96
C SER A 491 21.04 -51.08 -29.15
N PHE A 492 21.71 -50.83 -28.02
CA PHE A 492 21.58 -49.58 -27.26
C PHE A 492 22.03 -48.36 -28.06
N GLY A 493 23.18 -48.43 -28.76
CA GLY A 493 23.71 -47.34 -29.58
C GLY A 493 22.76 -46.90 -30.70
N SER A 494 22.11 -47.85 -31.40
CA SER A 494 21.06 -47.52 -32.37
C SER A 494 19.83 -46.86 -31.75
N SER A 495 19.49 -47.22 -30.51
CA SER A 495 18.37 -46.62 -29.77
C SER A 495 18.70 -45.21 -29.26
N ALA A 496 19.91 -45.02 -28.72
CA ALA A 496 20.41 -43.73 -28.26
C ALA A 496 20.57 -42.73 -29.42
N ALA A 497 21.03 -43.18 -30.59
CA ALA A 497 21.10 -42.34 -31.78
C ALA A 497 19.71 -41.83 -32.23
N ALA A 498 18.67 -42.68 -32.15
CA ALA A 498 17.30 -42.28 -32.44
C ALA A 498 16.74 -41.27 -31.41
N VAL A 499 17.04 -41.45 -30.12
CA VAL A 499 16.64 -40.51 -29.05
C VAL A 499 17.36 -39.17 -29.18
N VAL A 500 18.67 -39.16 -29.48
CA VAL A 500 19.44 -37.92 -29.73
C VAL A 500 18.93 -37.22 -30.99
N ALA A 501 18.60 -37.95 -32.06
CA ALA A 501 18.00 -37.37 -33.25
C ALA A 501 16.61 -36.76 -32.99
N ALA A 502 15.76 -37.42 -32.19
CA ALA A 502 14.46 -36.90 -31.79
C ALA A 502 14.59 -35.61 -30.97
N LEU A 503 15.48 -35.59 -29.96
CA LEU A 503 15.76 -34.41 -29.13
C LEU A 503 16.35 -33.26 -29.96
N ALA A 504 17.28 -33.53 -30.86
CA ALA A 504 17.86 -32.53 -31.77
C ALA A 504 16.85 -31.98 -32.80
N ALA A 505 15.79 -32.73 -33.10
CA ALA A 505 14.68 -32.30 -33.95
C ALA A 505 13.52 -31.64 -33.16
N GLY A 506 13.67 -31.42 -31.85
CA GLY A 506 12.63 -30.86 -30.98
C GLY A 506 11.45 -31.79 -30.68
N GLY A 507 11.56 -33.07 -31.04
CA GLY A 507 10.54 -34.09 -30.79
C GLY A 507 10.62 -34.65 -29.37
N GLY A 508 9.61 -34.38 -28.55
CA GLY A 508 9.44 -35.03 -27.24
C GLY A 508 9.36 -36.55 -27.36
N ALA A 509 9.77 -37.26 -26.30
CA ALA A 509 10.10 -38.70 -26.32
C ALA A 509 8.94 -39.71 -26.60
N ALA A 510 7.76 -39.24 -27.02
CA ALA A 510 6.57 -40.07 -27.26
C ALA A 510 6.61 -40.90 -28.56
N ALA A 511 7.51 -40.59 -29.51
CA ALA A 511 7.45 -41.10 -30.88
C ALA A 511 8.01 -42.53 -31.13
N VAL A 512 8.65 -43.16 -30.14
CA VAL A 512 9.51 -44.36 -30.37
C VAL A 512 8.81 -45.70 -30.08
N LEU A 513 7.73 -45.74 -29.28
CA LEU A 513 7.10 -46.99 -28.85
C LEU A 513 5.91 -47.40 -29.75
N GLY A 514 6.23 -47.89 -30.95
CA GLY A 514 5.23 -48.21 -31.97
C GLY A 514 5.50 -49.44 -32.84
N HIS A 515 5.75 -50.63 -32.27
CA HIS A 515 5.36 -51.94 -32.87
C HIS A 515 5.77 -53.17 -32.05
N LYS A 516 4.86 -53.73 -31.25
CA LYS A 516 4.36 -55.12 -31.39
C LYS A 516 3.22 -55.40 -30.42
N LYS A 517 2.38 -56.38 -30.80
CA LYS A 517 1.12 -56.72 -30.12
C LYS A 517 1.02 -58.23 -30.02
N ASP A 518 1.05 -58.77 -28.80
CA ASP A 518 0.51 -60.10 -28.52
C ASP A 518 -0.04 -60.17 -27.09
N LYS A 519 -0.86 -61.19 -26.81
CA LYS A 519 -1.67 -61.30 -25.58
C LYS A 519 -1.01 -62.15 -24.51
N ARG A 520 -1.21 -61.75 -23.25
CA ARG A 520 -1.62 -62.66 -22.15
C ARG A 520 -2.21 -61.87 -20.98
N ASP A 521 -3.27 -62.42 -20.41
CA ASP A 521 -3.89 -61.90 -19.18
C ASP A 521 -3.17 -62.42 -17.94
N THR A 522 -2.84 -61.53 -17.01
CA THR A 522 -2.78 -61.83 -15.57
C THR A 522 -3.39 -60.66 -14.80
N ASN A 523 -4.05 -60.97 -13.69
CA ASN A 523 -4.89 -60.04 -12.93
C ASN A 523 -4.62 -60.22 -11.45
N GLU A 524 -4.01 -59.22 -10.80
CA GLU A 524 -3.84 -59.21 -9.34
C GLU A 524 -3.89 -57.78 -8.77
N LYS A 525 -4.08 -57.67 -7.45
CA LYS A 525 -4.78 -56.53 -6.84
C LYS A 525 -3.89 -55.57 -6.04
N ASN A 526 -4.20 -54.29 -6.20
CA ASN A 526 -4.23 -53.23 -5.18
C ASN A 526 -3.15 -53.21 -4.07
N ALA A 527 -2.26 -52.22 -4.16
CA ALA A 527 -1.88 -51.41 -3.01
C ALA A 527 -1.86 -49.93 -3.45
N ALA A 528 -2.42 -49.02 -2.67
CA ALA A 528 -2.56 -47.61 -3.03
C ALA A 528 -2.18 -46.70 -1.86
N VAL A 529 -1.35 -45.68 -2.13
CA VAL A 529 -1.07 -44.57 -1.21
C VAL A 529 -1.05 -43.26 -2.03
N PHE A 530 -2.17 -42.54 -1.92
CA PHE A 530 -2.38 -41.10 -2.15
C PHE A 530 -1.39 -40.31 -3.02
N ALA A 531 -1.86 -39.95 -4.22
CA ALA A 531 -1.55 -38.66 -4.83
C ALA A 531 -2.66 -37.65 -4.47
N THR A 532 -2.30 -36.40 -4.19
CA THR A 532 -3.25 -35.28 -4.03
C THR A 532 -3.45 -34.57 -5.37
N SER A 533 -4.69 -34.54 -5.84
CA SER A 533 -5.06 -34.09 -7.19
C SER A 533 -5.25 -32.57 -7.29
N SER A 534 -4.51 -31.91 -8.18
CA SER A 534 -4.88 -30.62 -8.75
C SER A 534 -5.70 -30.82 -10.02
N ASN A 535 -7.01 -30.57 -9.98
CA ASN A 535 -7.89 -30.66 -11.15
C ASN A 535 -7.94 -29.32 -11.91
N GLY A 536 -7.09 -29.18 -12.94
CA GLY A 536 -7.26 -28.19 -14.00
C GLY A 536 -7.76 -28.88 -15.28
N SER A 537 -9.03 -28.69 -15.64
CA SER A 537 -9.63 -29.35 -16.81
C SER A 537 -9.40 -28.54 -18.09
N SER A 538 -8.48 -28.98 -18.94
CA SER A 538 -8.43 -28.55 -20.34
C SER A 538 -9.40 -29.37 -21.20
N GLN A 539 -10.11 -28.70 -22.11
CA GLN A 539 -10.69 -29.35 -23.29
C GLN A 539 -10.00 -28.77 -24.53
N GLU A 540 -9.42 -29.64 -25.34
CA GLU A 540 -9.01 -29.29 -26.69
C GLU A 540 -10.24 -29.14 -27.58
N ASN A 541 -10.19 -28.23 -28.55
CA ASN A 541 -10.87 -28.43 -29.82
C ASN A 541 -10.08 -27.74 -30.93
N THR A 542 -9.95 -28.39 -32.08
CA THR A 542 -9.12 -27.94 -33.19
C THR A 542 -9.97 -27.52 -34.39
N ASN A 543 -9.52 -26.50 -35.15
CA ASN A 543 -9.47 -26.55 -36.61
C ASN A 543 -8.76 -25.33 -37.25
N SER A 544 -8.49 -25.45 -38.55
CA SER A 544 -7.62 -24.60 -39.38
C SER A 544 -8.22 -23.23 -39.77
N PRO A 545 -7.38 -22.28 -40.27
CA PRO A 545 -7.80 -20.92 -40.62
C PRO A 545 -8.39 -20.80 -42.03
N ASP A 546 -9.15 -19.71 -42.25
CA ASP A 546 -9.59 -19.24 -43.57
C ASP A 546 -9.44 -17.71 -43.67
N THR A 547 -9.19 -17.18 -44.87
CA THR A 547 -8.93 -15.74 -45.13
C THR A 547 -10.08 -15.09 -45.91
N ASN A 548 -10.48 -13.86 -45.59
CA ASN A 548 -11.23 -12.96 -46.49
C ASN A 548 -11.14 -11.48 -46.06
N ASP A 549 -11.31 -10.56 -47.02
CA ASP A 549 -11.09 -9.11 -46.88
C ASP A 549 -12.36 -8.24 -46.80
N ALA A 550 -12.26 -7.12 -46.05
CA ALA A 550 -12.99 -5.85 -46.21
C ALA A 550 -14.54 -5.83 -46.00
N PRO A 551 -15.21 -4.65 -45.94
CA PRO A 551 -14.73 -3.26 -45.90
C PRO A 551 -15.19 -2.45 -44.65
N ALA A 552 -14.92 -1.14 -44.64
CA ALA A 552 -15.12 -0.25 -43.49
C ALA A 552 -16.54 0.34 -43.29
N GLY A 553 -16.82 0.84 -42.08
CA GLY A 553 -18.00 1.63 -41.68
C GLY A 553 -17.62 2.91 -40.93
N VAL A 554 -18.55 3.86 -40.78
CA VAL A 554 -18.22 5.31 -40.61
C VAL A 554 -18.85 5.97 -39.37
N THR A 555 -17.98 6.66 -38.60
CA THR A 555 -18.18 7.72 -37.58
C THR A 555 -19.33 7.67 -36.59
N ASN A 556 -19.00 7.95 -35.32
CA ASN A 556 -19.62 9.08 -34.62
C ASN A 556 -18.58 9.77 -33.70
N GLN A 557 -18.62 11.09 -33.58
CA GLN A 557 -17.66 11.88 -32.77
C GLN A 557 -18.39 12.91 -31.91
N SER A 558 -18.01 13.00 -30.63
CA SER A 558 -18.42 14.06 -29.71
C SER A 558 -17.23 14.94 -29.31
N GLN A 559 -17.52 16.20 -28.98
CA GLN A 559 -16.57 17.19 -28.46
C GLN A 559 -16.04 16.75 -27.07
N GLY A 560 -14.86 17.16 -26.59
CA GLY A 560 -13.83 18.01 -27.20
C GLY A 560 -13.10 18.84 -26.11
N GLN A 561 -11.77 18.74 -26.01
CA GLN A 561 -10.97 19.45 -25.00
C GLN A 561 -9.65 20.03 -25.55
N HIS A 562 -9.02 20.90 -24.75
CA HIS A 562 -7.95 21.81 -25.18
C HIS A 562 -6.59 21.13 -25.37
N ARG A 563 -5.95 21.45 -26.50
CA ARG A 563 -4.64 20.92 -26.88
C ARG A 563 -3.49 21.61 -26.14
N ARG A 564 -3.10 21.08 -24.97
CA ARG A 564 -1.79 21.43 -24.34
C ARG A 564 -0.65 20.87 -25.20
N VAL A 565 0.52 21.51 -25.15
CA VAL A 565 1.74 21.07 -25.84
C VAL A 565 2.68 20.46 -24.80
N SER A 566 2.96 19.16 -24.90
CA SER A 566 3.85 18.48 -23.96
C SER A 566 5.31 18.90 -24.18
N SER A 567 6.02 19.21 -23.10
CA SER A 567 7.43 19.60 -23.08
C SER A 567 8.27 18.58 -22.30
N MET A 568 8.36 17.35 -22.83
CA MET A 568 9.26 16.33 -22.28
C MET A 568 10.74 16.70 -22.50
N PRO A 569 11.66 16.32 -21.59
CA PRO A 569 13.10 16.43 -21.81
C PRO A 569 13.57 15.68 -23.06
N LEU A 570 14.68 16.15 -23.64
CA LEU A 570 15.33 15.52 -24.80
C LEU A 570 15.94 14.16 -24.40
N GLY A 571 15.29 13.07 -24.80
CA GLY A 571 15.78 11.70 -24.56
C GLY A 571 14.70 10.62 -24.72
N TRP A 572 13.43 10.95 -24.47
CA TRP A 572 12.33 9.98 -24.53
C TRP A 572 12.04 9.46 -25.95
N PRO A 573 11.74 8.16 -26.13
CA PRO A 573 11.43 7.59 -27.43
C PRO A 573 10.09 8.09 -27.96
N GLN A 574 10.12 9.00 -28.94
CA GLN A 574 8.92 9.50 -29.62
C GLN A 574 8.33 8.43 -30.54
N ASN A 575 7.36 7.68 -30.03
CA ASN A 575 6.66 6.65 -30.78
C ASN A 575 5.82 7.28 -31.92
N PRO A 576 6.11 7.04 -33.21
CA PRO A 576 5.66 7.91 -34.31
C PRO A 576 4.19 7.78 -34.72
N ALA A 577 3.38 6.98 -34.01
CA ALA A 577 2.00 6.65 -34.35
C ALA A 577 0.95 7.79 -34.12
N MET A 578 1.36 9.06 -34.24
CA MET A 578 0.45 10.23 -34.17
C MET A 578 0.82 11.34 -35.17
N ARG A 579 0.59 11.12 -36.47
CA ARG A 579 0.44 12.21 -37.46
C ARG A 579 -0.69 11.95 -38.45
N GLY A 580 -1.83 12.57 -38.20
CA GLY A 580 -2.99 12.58 -39.11
C GLY A 580 -3.70 13.93 -39.07
N SER A 581 -3.24 14.88 -39.89
CA SER A 581 -3.97 16.13 -40.17
C SER A 581 -3.48 16.75 -41.48
N THR A 582 -4.34 16.73 -42.50
CA THR A 582 -4.13 17.46 -43.75
C THR A 582 -4.34 18.96 -43.54
N LEU A 583 -3.47 19.77 -44.14
CA LEU A 583 -3.64 21.22 -44.25
C LEU A 583 -4.86 21.55 -45.14
N TYR A 584 -5.61 22.59 -44.79
CA TYR A 584 -5.95 23.65 -45.75
C TYR A 584 -6.28 24.98 -45.04
N ASP A 585 -6.41 26.03 -45.85
CA ASP A 585 -6.22 27.44 -45.51
C ASP A 585 -7.50 28.20 -45.07
N SER A 586 -7.35 29.45 -44.64
CA SER A 586 -8.41 30.32 -44.11
C SER A 586 -8.78 31.50 -45.02
N ASP A 587 -10.08 31.72 -45.25
CA ASP A 587 -10.75 33.05 -45.30
C ASP A 587 -12.26 32.91 -45.62
N GLY A 588 -13.13 33.82 -45.15
CA GLY A 588 -14.57 33.78 -45.53
C GLY A 588 -15.60 34.48 -44.63
N ILE A 589 -15.75 35.79 -44.80
CA ILE A 589 -16.66 36.76 -44.15
C ILE A 589 -18.17 36.35 -44.02
N TYR A 590 -18.75 36.65 -42.84
CA TYR A 590 -20.16 37.00 -42.43
C TYR A 590 -21.33 37.16 -43.46
N PRO A 591 -22.65 37.20 -43.04
CA PRO A 591 -23.31 36.80 -41.77
C PRO A 591 -24.74 36.15 -41.88
N ALA A 592 -25.34 35.85 -40.70
CA ALA A 592 -26.74 36.16 -40.29
C ALA A 592 -27.82 35.05 -40.15
N SER A 593 -28.72 35.31 -39.19
CA SER A 593 -29.94 34.58 -38.77
C SER A 593 -29.76 33.20 -38.09
N ALA A 594 -30.72 32.70 -37.32
CA ALA A 594 -31.24 33.14 -36.01
C ALA A 594 -32.51 32.35 -35.66
N SER A 595 -32.47 31.49 -34.63
CA SER A 595 -33.67 31.05 -33.90
C SER A 595 -33.27 30.46 -32.54
N ALA A 596 -33.85 30.97 -31.45
CA ALA A 596 -33.62 30.46 -30.10
C ALA A 596 -34.77 29.58 -29.62
N ARG A 597 -34.48 28.63 -28.72
CA ARG A 597 -35.41 28.29 -27.62
C ARG A 597 -34.67 27.66 -26.43
N GLN A 598 -35.23 27.89 -25.24
CA GLN A 598 -34.62 27.59 -23.96
C GLN A 598 -35.07 26.24 -23.39
N SER A 599 -34.24 25.76 -22.46
CA SER A 599 -34.57 24.86 -21.35
C SER A 599 -36.01 24.98 -20.79
N ARG A 600 -36.53 23.84 -20.32
CA ARG A 600 -37.44 23.75 -19.18
C ARG A 600 -37.05 22.57 -18.30
N GLY A 601 -37.11 22.76 -16.98
CA GLY A 601 -37.04 21.70 -15.98
C GLY A 601 -38.38 21.54 -15.25
N ASP A 602 -38.30 20.81 -14.13
CA ASP A 602 -39.31 20.59 -13.08
C ASP A 602 -40.63 19.88 -13.47
N TRP A 603 -41.00 18.87 -12.67
CA TRP A 603 -42.12 18.96 -11.71
C TRP A 603 -41.99 17.83 -10.66
N ALA A 604 -42.77 17.91 -9.57
CA ALA A 604 -42.48 17.24 -8.31
C ALA A 604 -43.58 16.26 -7.81
N VAL A 605 -43.18 15.43 -6.84
CA VAL A 605 -43.94 14.76 -5.75
C VAL A 605 -45.46 14.55 -5.93
N GLY A 606 -45.87 13.28 -5.86
CA GLY A 606 -47.23 12.83 -5.53
C GLY A 606 -47.19 11.36 -5.08
N GLY A 607 -48.12 10.91 -4.22
CA GLY A 607 -48.06 9.54 -3.68
C GLY A 607 -49.38 9.01 -3.10
N ILE A 608 -49.29 7.83 -2.46
CA ILE A 608 -50.36 7.00 -1.88
C ILE A 608 -51.21 6.24 -2.92
N GLY A 609 -51.38 4.92 -2.71
CA GLY A 609 -52.21 4.05 -3.54
C GLY A 609 -51.97 2.56 -3.30
N GLU A 610 -52.43 2.01 -2.17
CA GLU A 610 -52.41 0.55 -1.93
C GLU A 610 -53.51 -0.17 -2.72
N SER A 611 -53.19 -1.35 -3.26
CA SER A 611 -54.13 -2.49 -3.35
C SER A 611 -53.35 -3.79 -3.52
N SER A 612 -53.95 -4.92 -3.12
CA SER A 612 -53.24 -6.18 -2.90
C SER A 612 -53.85 -7.37 -3.65
N SER A 613 -53.02 -8.37 -3.96
CA SER A 613 -53.44 -9.70 -4.39
C SER A 613 -52.38 -10.73 -4.01
N ALA A 614 -52.76 -11.81 -3.29
CA ALA A 614 -51.81 -12.79 -2.76
C ALA A 614 -52.34 -14.23 -2.84
N ALA A 615 -51.46 -15.16 -3.23
CA ALA A 615 -51.53 -16.61 -2.93
C ALA A 615 -50.19 -17.27 -3.38
N GLY A 616 -49.57 -18.21 -2.66
CA GLY A 616 -49.85 -18.67 -1.28
C GLY A 616 -49.24 -20.06 -0.98
N SER A 617 -49.18 -20.44 0.30
CA SER A 617 -48.90 -21.81 0.83
C SER A 617 -47.49 -22.42 0.60
N SER A 618 -46.95 -23.34 1.42
CA SER A 618 -47.24 -23.78 2.81
C SER A 618 -46.23 -24.87 3.26
N ALA A 619 -45.99 -25.17 4.55
CA ALA A 619 -46.07 -24.42 5.82
C ALA A 619 -45.62 -25.33 7.00
N GLY A 620 -44.95 -24.78 8.03
CA GLY A 620 -45.04 -25.29 9.42
C GLY A 620 -43.74 -25.79 10.09
N GLY A 621 -43.67 -25.90 11.42
CA GLY A 621 -44.61 -25.35 12.42
C GLY A 621 -44.55 -26.00 13.82
N ASN A 622 -44.41 -25.17 14.88
CA ASN A 622 -44.84 -25.30 16.31
C ASN A 622 -44.01 -24.28 17.16
N ARG A 623 -44.53 -23.48 18.12
CA ARG A 623 -45.36 -23.72 19.34
C ARG A 623 -44.59 -24.48 20.45
N SER A 624 -44.55 -24.10 21.74
CA SER A 624 -45.29 -23.08 22.57
C SER A 624 -44.29 -22.42 23.59
N TYR A 625 -44.60 -21.70 24.69
CA TYR A 625 -45.83 -21.40 25.45
C TYR A 625 -45.85 -19.95 26.03
N THR A 626 -46.04 -19.70 27.35
CA THR A 626 -46.48 -18.39 27.91
C THR A 626 -46.07 -18.09 29.36
N GLN A 627 -45.83 -16.81 29.69
CA GLN A 627 -46.32 -16.03 30.87
C GLN A 627 -45.94 -14.53 30.63
N GLN A 628 -46.75 -13.47 30.81
CA GLN A 628 -47.59 -12.95 31.92
C GLN A 628 -46.77 -12.50 33.16
N GLU A 629 -46.93 -11.31 33.78
CA GLU A 629 -48.03 -10.31 33.75
C GLU A 629 -47.63 -8.80 33.82
N ASN A 630 -48.48 -7.95 33.24
CA ASN A 630 -49.00 -6.61 33.63
C ASN A 630 -48.21 -5.59 34.48
N ALA A 631 -48.20 -4.34 33.98
CA ALA A 631 -48.53 -3.12 34.76
C ALA A 631 -49.12 -2.00 33.87
N THR A 632 -50.33 -1.52 34.18
CA THR A 632 -50.95 -0.26 33.71
C THR A 632 -50.59 0.88 34.70
N GLY A 633 -50.75 2.20 34.51
CA GLY A 633 -51.40 3.09 33.52
C GLY A 633 -52.02 4.29 34.29
N ASP A 634 -52.27 5.51 33.77
CA ASP A 634 -52.06 6.13 32.44
C ASP A 634 -52.30 7.68 32.55
N THR A 635 -52.28 8.44 31.44
CA THR A 635 -52.84 9.81 31.21
C THR A 635 -52.10 11.08 31.70
N THR A 636 -51.91 12.02 30.75
CA THR A 636 -51.65 13.48 30.85
C THR A 636 -53.02 14.25 30.73
N PRO A 637 -53.19 15.60 30.50
CA PRO A 637 -52.24 16.70 30.18
C PRO A 637 -52.54 18.11 30.79
N GLY A 638 -51.81 19.15 30.31
CA GLY A 638 -52.12 20.60 30.47
C GLY A 638 -50.93 21.43 31.00
N THR A 639 -50.16 22.20 30.20
CA THR A 639 -50.39 23.52 29.55
C THR A 639 -50.50 24.74 30.49
N GLU A 640 -49.47 25.62 30.51
CA GLU A 640 -49.56 27.07 30.18
C GLU A 640 -48.22 27.83 30.30
N GLU A 641 -48.05 28.85 29.45
CA GLU A 641 -47.10 29.98 29.49
C GLU A 641 -47.98 31.28 29.53
N PRO A 642 -47.51 32.55 29.73
CA PRO A 642 -46.18 33.11 29.38
C PRO A 642 -45.58 34.23 30.30
N GLY A 643 -44.36 34.71 29.97
CA GLY A 643 -44.15 36.16 29.73
C GLY A 643 -43.21 37.03 30.61
N LEU A 644 -42.65 38.06 29.93
CA LEU A 644 -42.20 39.40 30.42
C LEU A 644 -40.79 39.63 31.05
N SER A 645 -39.83 39.96 30.17
CA SER A 645 -39.04 41.23 30.10
C SER A 645 -38.27 41.84 31.29
N HIS A 646 -37.02 42.28 31.02
CA HIS A 646 -36.52 43.60 31.45
C HIS A 646 -35.31 44.11 30.62
N ASP A 647 -35.21 45.43 30.40
CA ASP A 647 -34.12 46.12 29.68
C ASP A 647 -32.82 46.33 30.52
N THR A 648 -31.67 46.58 29.86
CA THR A 648 -30.98 47.91 29.94
C THR A 648 -29.68 48.07 29.10
N ASN A 649 -29.73 49.01 28.15
CA ASN A 649 -28.75 50.08 27.88
C ASN A 649 -27.26 49.99 28.37
N SER A 650 -26.27 49.99 27.45
CA SER A 650 -25.59 51.22 26.93
C SER A 650 -24.05 51.21 26.72
N LYS A 651 -23.63 51.93 25.66
CA LYS A 651 -22.42 52.77 25.47
C LYS A 651 -20.98 52.24 25.74
N SER A 652 -20.28 52.01 24.64
CA SER A 652 -19.12 52.82 24.16
C SER A 652 -18.21 53.53 25.17
N ALA A 653 -16.92 53.15 25.16
CA ALA A 653 -15.77 54.04 25.33
C ALA A 653 -14.56 53.48 24.56
N ALA A 654 -13.63 54.34 24.13
CA ALA A 654 -12.39 53.95 23.47
C ALA A 654 -11.20 54.73 24.04
N HIS A 655 -10.03 54.10 24.16
CA HIS A 655 -8.75 54.75 24.49
C HIS A 655 -7.58 54.15 23.69
N ASN A 656 -6.52 54.93 23.57
CA ASN A 656 -5.39 54.76 22.63
C ASN A 656 -4.05 54.85 23.39
N ALA A 657 -2.96 54.43 22.72
CA ALA A 657 -1.55 54.49 23.17
C ALA A 657 -1.22 53.50 24.31
N GLU A 658 -0.01 52.96 24.44
CA GLU A 658 1.31 53.58 24.21
C GLU A 658 2.28 52.87 23.25
N VAL A 659 3.45 53.50 23.05
CA VAL A 659 4.53 53.10 22.14
C VAL A 659 5.69 52.49 22.94
N GLY A 660 6.20 51.33 22.50
CA GLY A 660 7.37 50.67 23.09
C GLY A 660 8.45 50.36 22.05
N VAL A 661 9.39 51.29 21.84
CA VAL A 661 10.61 51.04 21.05
C VAL A 661 11.75 50.69 22.01
N SER A 662 12.44 49.58 21.75
CA SER A 662 13.74 49.27 22.35
C SER A 662 14.73 48.84 21.27
N GLN A 663 16.02 49.12 21.48
CA GLN A 663 17.10 48.84 20.53
C GLN A 663 18.13 47.86 21.12
N ARG A 664 18.75 47.06 20.24
CA ARG A 664 20.04 46.35 20.47
C ARG A 664 19.94 45.26 21.56
N GLU A 665 20.84 44.29 21.68
CA GLU A 665 22.24 44.20 21.23
C GLU A 665 22.56 42.87 20.51
N ALA A 666 23.77 42.80 19.93
CA ALA A 666 24.40 41.58 19.45
C ALA A 666 25.80 41.44 20.07
N PRO A 667 26.17 40.23 20.48
CA PRO A 667 27.44 39.64 20.07
C PRO A 667 27.21 38.25 19.44
N GLY A 668 28.16 37.59 18.78
CA GLY A 668 29.56 37.94 18.47
C GLY A 668 30.33 36.64 18.19
N ALA A 669 31.10 36.57 17.10
CA ALA A 669 31.56 35.30 16.56
C ALA A 669 32.91 34.78 17.13
N ILE A 670 32.92 33.53 17.58
CA ILE A 670 34.08 32.65 17.86
C ILE A 670 33.60 31.21 17.59
N GLY A 671 34.37 30.24 17.06
CA GLY A 671 35.72 30.33 16.50
C GLY A 671 36.59 29.08 16.77
N VAL A 672 36.52 28.09 15.86
CA VAL A 672 37.56 27.07 15.55
C VAL A 672 37.93 26.00 16.62
N ALA A 673 37.70 24.73 16.22
CA ALA A 673 38.40 23.48 16.59
C ALA A 673 38.54 23.05 18.07
N GLN A 674 38.00 21.86 18.36
CA GLN A 674 38.85 20.66 18.43
C GLN A 674 38.11 19.43 17.89
#